data_AF-A0A925X6I3-F1
#
_entry.id   AF-A0A925X6I3-F1
#
_cell.length_a   1.000
_cell.length_b   1.000
_cell.length_c   1.000
_cell.angle_alpha   90.00
_cell.angle_beta   90.00
_cell.angle_gamma   90.00
#
_symmetry.space_group_name_H-M   'P 1'
#
loop_
_entity.id
_entity.type
_entity.pdbx_description
1 polymer ?
#
loop_
_entity_poly.entity_id
_entity_poly.type
_entity_poly.pdbx_seq_one_letter_code
_entity_poly.pdbx_strand_id
1 'polypeptide(L)'
;MFGLQFLNRSNRPVVHAAGRKRGPCIIEPLEDRALFSGNGLSGAYFNNIDLTAKALARTDGQISFDWSAGAPAAGVGADYGVRWSGRVQARFTEQYRFVTFTAGGVRLWIDNKLIVDNWTSHALTANSGYINLTAGKRYNVQLEYQHTSGPATAKLYWESARQPKQIVPRAYLYSSDVDSVAPAGLSNVHASYVTDKTIRMDWNAASDPSLTVYYDVYNGKTKIGTTSSTTWTRAGRTAGTAYNWTIVAVDPSGNASAGKSTTVTTLSAPAASGGLGLAAKYYGGSNFGQFISTRTDGSINFSWASAPVATSDDAFSVRWEGSIVPFYTETYTLYFTSDDGVQLWIDNKLVINHAVDHAAAEDRAAVALTAGRKHSIRVDYHNSAGTGVAKLEWASLSQPRQVVPASQLLPAFTDNSAPTTPTNLHTTTVGSSAVTMTWNASTDDVGVFGYDVYRGSTKIATVQAPEFTDDGLSAGTQYQYKVIALDGAARKSGTSSTLNVTTSTATIRDALNPIGATTYDSASGVIKSGNNVLGLGNNDWMQYDNVNFHGGVNSVRITLALATTNVGGSIELRLDSKTGPVIGTMVVQPTGSFVTYFTQKTEISGASGTHSLFLVGKNVSNIANVQKIQFSTQELIRIMPLGDSITQSFGNFNSYRYYLWQKLEDAGYGVDFVGSQTKAAGDQFPADFDFDQDHEGHSGFTTADIKAQIANWALSAQPDVVLIHLGTNDMRFGMGTNTAINNIEDIIDILRSVNPNVKIVLAKLIPAGDAAPGAIENFNDRIPSLVNLMNTVQSRIIMVDQYTGFNLELDSDDALHPNDLGDRLMADRWYAQLAPLLG
;
A
#
# COMPACT_ATOMS: atom_id res chain seq x y z
N MET A 1 28.44 -32.42 68.83
CA MET A 1 29.92 -32.36 68.79
C MET A 1 30.33 -31.18 67.94
N PHE A 2 31.13 -30.27 68.51
CA PHE A 2 31.96 -29.19 67.91
C PHE A 2 31.54 -28.66 66.53
N GLY A 3 31.08 -27.41 66.31
CA GLY A 3 31.46 -26.14 66.91
C GLY A 3 32.44 -25.41 65.99
N LEU A 4 32.02 -24.34 65.30
CA LEU A 4 32.90 -23.21 64.96
C LEU A 4 32.12 -22.02 64.40
N GLN A 5 32.36 -20.88 65.05
CA GLN A 5 31.90 -19.54 64.73
C GLN A 5 33.15 -18.68 64.48
N PHE A 6 33.04 -17.77 63.51
CA PHE A 6 33.81 -16.53 63.27
C PHE A 6 35.32 -16.55 63.04
N LEU A 7 35.72 -16.04 61.87
CA LEU A 7 36.43 -14.75 61.79
C LEU A 7 36.28 -14.10 60.39
N ASN A 8 36.05 -12.80 60.45
CA ASN A 8 35.76 -11.87 59.37
C ASN A 8 37.01 -11.00 59.11
N ARG A 9 37.24 -10.61 57.85
CA ARG A 9 37.91 -9.38 57.32
C ARG A 9 38.64 -9.73 56.01
N SER A 10 38.25 -9.26 54.83
CA SER A 10 37.95 -7.91 54.33
C SER A 10 38.99 -7.58 53.25
N ASN A 11 38.57 -7.56 51.99
CA ASN A 11 38.92 -6.50 51.03
C ASN A 11 38.25 -6.80 49.68
N ARG A 12 37.09 -6.19 49.43
CA ARG A 12 36.86 -5.31 48.27
C ARG A 12 35.50 -4.62 48.40
N PRO A 13 35.40 -3.33 48.06
CA PRO A 13 34.19 -2.54 48.30
C PRO A 13 33.13 -2.82 47.24
N VAL A 14 31.89 -2.97 47.71
CA VAL A 14 30.68 -2.76 46.92
C VAL A 14 30.56 -1.25 46.69
N VAL A 15 30.64 -0.82 45.44
CA VAL A 15 30.11 0.48 45.01
C VAL A 15 28.85 0.19 44.22
N HIS A 16 27.75 0.79 44.66
CA HIS A 16 26.47 0.85 43.98
C HIS A 16 26.66 1.17 42.49
N ALA A 17 26.33 0.24 41.60
CA ALA A 17 26.12 0.55 40.20
C ALA A 17 24.72 1.17 40.07
N ALA A 18 24.72 2.51 40.08
CA ALA A 18 23.60 3.33 39.68
C ALA A 18 23.03 2.87 38.32
N GLY A 19 21.71 2.95 38.19
CA GLY A 19 21.00 2.64 36.96
C GLY A 19 21.64 3.35 35.76
N ARG A 20 22.13 2.56 34.82
CA ARG A 20 22.30 3.04 33.45
C ARG A 20 20.97 2.89 32.76
N LYS A 21 20.30 4.05 32.61
CA LYS A 21 19.30 4.31 31.58
C LYS A 21 19.70 3.57 30.30
N ARG A 22 18.73 2.89 29.67
CA ARG A 22 18.84 2.49 28.26
C ARG A 22 19.31 3.73 27.49
N GLY A 23 20.57 3.73 27.07
CA GLY A 23 20.98 4.60 26.00
C GLY A 23 20.14 4.25 24.78
N PRO A 24 19.79 5.21 23.90
CA PRO A 24 19.18 4.85 22.65
C PRO A 24 20.06 3.77 22.02
N CYS A 25 19.43 2.71 21.49
CA CYS A 25 20.08 1.91 20.49
C CYS A 25 20.59 2.92 19.46
N ILE A 26 21.91 3.11 19.40
CA ILE A 26 22.51 3.67 18.23
C ILE A 26 22.27 2.56 17.21
N ILE A 27 21.10 2.65 16.57
CA ILE A 27 20.98 2.30 15.17
C ILE A 27 22.15 3.07 14.58
N GLU A 28 23.24 2.36 14.26
CA GLU A 28 24.09 2.90 13.22
C GLU A 28 23.12 3.23 12.10
N PRO A 29 23.05 4.50 11.68
CA PRO A 29 22.19 4.85 10.57
C PRO A 29 22.44 3.82 9.50
N LEU A 30 21.38 3.36 8.83
CA LEU A 30 21.50 2.83 7.49
C LEU A 30 22.19 3.94 6.67
N GLU A 31 23.52 4.03 6.74
CA GLU A 31 24.31 4.87 5.87
C GLU A 31 24.15 4.23 4.50
N ASP A 32 23.35 4.92 3.70
CA ASP A 32 23.21 4.79 2.26
C ASP A 32 23.16 3.35 1.71
N ARG A 33 21.94 2.81 1.66
CA ARG A 33 21.51 1.99 0.50
C ARG A 33 21.26 2.87 -0.74
N ALA A 34 22.08 3.89 -0.93
CA ALA A 34 22.18 4.60 -2.19
C ALA A 34 23.27 3.91 -3.05
N LEU A 35 22.83 3.32 -4.17
CA LEU A 35 23.53 3.35 -5.46
C LEU A 35 24.80 2.46 -5.64
N PHE A 36 24.60 1.16 -5.91
CA PHE A 36 25.51 0.45 -6.82
C PHE A 36 25.03 0.70 -8.26
N SER A 37 25.52 1.78 -8.87
CA SER A 37 25.11 2.26 -10.21
C SER A 37 26.26 2.28 -11.22
N GLY A 38 27.32 1.50 -10.96
CA GLY A 38 28.54 1.48 -11.77
C GLY A 38 28.26 1.38 -13.28
N ASN A 39 29.01 2.15 -14.06
CA ASN A 39 28.87 2.23 -15.52
C ASN A 39 29.99 1.50 -16.27
N GLY A 40 31.00 0.96 -15.57
CA GLY A 40 32.16 0.30 -16.15
C GLY A 40 33.48 1.01 -15.84
N LEU A 41 34.54 0.69 -16.59
CA LEU A 41 35.84 1.38 -16.52
C LEU A 41 36.13 2.16 -17.80
N SER A 42 36.88 3.25 -17.69
CA SER A 42 37.37 3.99 -18.86
C SER A 42 38.52 3.22 -19.51
N GLY A 43 38.27 2.63 -20.68
CA GLY A 43 39.24 1.90 -21.49
C GLY A 43 39.89 2.82 -22.53
N ALA A 44 41.18 3.07 -22.40
CA ALA A 44 42.02 3.69 -23.43
C ALA A 44 42.74 2.60 -24.22
N TYR A 45 42.59 2.60 -25.54
CA TYR A 45 43.15 1.62 -26.46
C TYR A 45 44.27 2.26 -27.29
N PHE A 46 45.38 1.55 -27.47
CA PHE A 46 46.63 2.07 -28.03
C PHE A 46 47.11 1.19 -29.19
N ASN A 47 47.72 1.81 -30.21
CA ASN A 47 48.34 1.15 -31.37
C ASN A 47 49.77 0.68 -31.10
N ASN A 48 50.13 0.53 -29.83
CA ASN A 48 51.42 0.04 -29.37
C ASN A 48 51.32 -0.55 -27.96
N ILE A 49 52.29 -1.38 -27.61
CA ILE A 49 52.31 -2.13 -26.34
C ILE A 49 52.86 -1.33 -25.15
N ASP A 50 53.54 -0.21 -25.40
CA ASP A 50 54.04 0.72 -24.37
C ASP A 50 53.00 1.77 -23.94
N LEU A 51 51.77 1.70 -24.47
CA LEU A 51 50.62 2.52 -24.07
C LEU A 51 50.83 4.04 -24.28
N THR A 52 51.50 4.42 -25.37
CA THR A 52 51.81 5.83 -25.71
C THR A 52 51.04 6.34 -26.93
N ALA A 53 50.70 5.48 -27.91
CA ALA A 53 50.00 5.85 -29.14
C ALA A 53 48.49 5.57 -29.05
N LYS A 54 47.74 6.40 -28.32
CA LYS A 54 46.30 6.22 -28.09
C LYS A 54 45.51 6.28 -29.41
N ALA A 55 44.75 5.24 -29.71
CA ALA A 55 43.88 5.12 -30.87
C ALA A 55 42.44 5.56 -30.57
N LEU A 56 41.87 5.10 -29.45
CA LEU A 56 40.52 5.47 -29.02
C LEU A 56 40.33 5.34 -27.51
N ALA A 57 39.20 5.83 -27.00
CA ALA A 57 38.72 5.53 -25.66
C ALA A 57 37.23 5.24 -25.66
N ARG A 58 36.80 4.35 -24.77
CA ARG A 58 35.38 4.06 -24.49
C ARG A 58 35.19 3.61 -23.06
N THR A 59 33.94 3.49 -22.61
CA THR A 59 33.61 2.87 -21.33
C THR A 59 33.26 1.41 -21.54
N ASP A 60 33.95 0.52 -20.84
CA ASP A 60 33.71 -0.91 -20.88
C ASP A 60 33.01 -1.35 -19.59
N GLY A 61 31.78 -1.87 -19.71
CA GLY A 61 30.95 -2.23 -18.56
C GLY A 61 31.57 -3.27 -17.63
N GLN A 62 32.36 -4.20 -18.18
CA GLN A 62 33.13 -5.22 -17.46
C GLN A 62 34.41 -5.52 -18.24
N ILE A 63 35.43 -6.06 -17.56
CA ILE A 63 36.62 -6.61 -18.23
C ILE A 63 36.41 -8.12 -18.41
N SER A 64 35.81 -8.48 -19.54
CA SER A 64 35.57 -9.88 -19.91
C SER A 64 35.65 -10.06 -21.43
N PHE A 65 36.83 -9.78 -21.99
CA PHE A 65 37.06 -9.79 -23.43
C PHE A 65 37.75 -11.06 -23.90
N ASP A 66 37.30 -11.55 -25.05
CA ASP A 66 37.96 -12.57 -25.86
C ASP A 66 37.88 -12.11 -27.32
N TRP A 67 39.01 -11.63 -27.84
CA TRP A 67 39.10 -11.13 -29.21
C TRP A 67 39.64 -12.19 -30.18
N SER A 68 39.90 -13.42 -29.71
CA SER A 68 40.60 -14.43 -30.51
C SER A 68 41.86 -13.81 -31.14
N ALA A 69 42.09 -13.92 -32.45
CA ALA A 69 43.25 -13.29 -33.11
C ALA A 69 42.98 -11.86 -33.63
N GLY A 70 41.89 -11.21 -33.21
CA GLY A 70 41.42 -9.92 -33.74
C GLY A 70 41.81 -8.70 -32.90
N ALA A 71 41.66 -7.52 -33.52
CA ALA A 71 41.79 -6.23 -32.84
C ALA A 71 40.53 -5.88 -32.04
N PRO A 72 40.64 -5.15 -30.91
CA PRO A 72 39.53 -4.90 -29.99
C PRO A 72 38.48 -3.89 -30.48
N ALA A 73 38.80 -3.16 -31.56
CA ALA A 73 37.96 -2.19 -32.23
C ALA A 73 38.59 -1.74 -33.56
N ALA A 74 37.79 -1.19 -34.47
CA ALA A 74 38.28 -0.57 -35.69
C ALA A 74 39.24 0.60 -35.39
N GLY A 75 40.35 0.68 -36.12
CA GLY A 75 41.41 1.67 -35.91
C GLY A 75 42.46 1.28 -34.87
N VAL A 76 42.32 0.11 -34.24
CA VAL A 76 43.36 -0.51 -33.40
C VAL A 76 44.18 -1.51 -34.23
N GLY A 77 45.50 -1.40 -34.20
CA GLY A 77 46.44 -2.23 -34.94
C GLY A 77 46.55 -3.67 -34.42
N ALA A 78 47.38 -4.49 -35.08
CA ALA A 78 47.62 -5.88 -34.69
C ALA A 78 48.42 -6.02 -33.38
N ASP A 79 49.38 -5.12 -33.17
CA ASP A 79 50.05 -4.92 -31.88
C ASP A 79 49.33 -3.78 -31.15
N TYR A 80 48.82 -4.08 -29.95
CA TYR A 80 48.03 -3.09 -29.22
C TYR A 80 48.14 -3.25 -27.71
N GLY A 81 47.82 -2.16 -27.02
CA GLY A 81 47.70 -2.13 -25.58
C GLY A 81 46.36 -1.52 -25.15
N VAL A 82 45.91 -1.88 -23.94
CA VAL A 82 44.70 -1.33 -23.34
C VAL A 82 44.98 -0.94 -21.90
N ARG A 83 44.53 0.25 -21.50
CA ARG A 83 44.54 0.71 -20.12
C ARG A 83 43.10 0.98 -19.69
N TRP A 84 42.58 0.15 -18.79
CA TRP A 84 41.33 0.42 -18.08
C TRP A 84 41.62 1.15 -16.78
N SER A 85 40.91 2.23 -16.53
CA SER A 85 41.06 3.07 -15.33
C SER A 85 39.70 3.49 -14.78
N GLY A 86 39.61 3.59 -13.46
CA GLY A 86 38.38 4.00 -12.77
C GLY A 86 38.39 3.60 -11.30
N ARG A 87 37.21 3.29 -10.76
CA ARG A 87 37.04 2.82 -9.38
C ARG A 87 36.41 1.44 -9.31
N VAL A 88 36.81 0.66 -8.30
CA VAL A 88 36.14 -0.56 -7.85
C VAL A 88 35.57 -0.35 -6.45
N GLN A 89 34.33 -0.76 -6.19
CA GLN A 89 33.69 -0.65 -4.87
C GLN A 89 33.55 -2.03 -4.23
N ALA A 90 34.10 -2.21 -3.03
CA ALA A 90 34.03 -3.49 -2.32
C ALA A 90 32.66 -3.69 -1.66
N ARG A 91 32.15 -4.91 -1.70
CA ARG A 91 30.90 -5.30 -1.01
C ARG A 91 31.12 -5.55 0.47
N PHE A 92 32.27 -6.11 0.81
CA PHE A 92 32.61 -6.54 2.15
C PHE A 92 33.92 -5.91 2.62
N THR A 93 34.09 -5.77 3.93
CA THR A 93 35.36 -5.37 4.52
C THR A 93 36.21 -6.62 4.74
N GLU A 94 37.03 -6.98 3.75
CA GLU A 94 37.76 -8.26 3.69
C GLU A 94 39.06 -8.14 2.90
N GLN A 95 39.90 -9.17 2.97
CA GLN A 95 40.97 -9.37 2.01
C GLN A 95 40.38 -9.91 0.71
N TYR A 96 40.49 -9.12 -0.36
CA TYR A 96 40.11 -9.51 -1.70
C TYR A 96 41.31 -10.07 -2.46
N ARG A 97 41.08 -11.14 -3.22
CA ARG A 97 41.97 -11.63 -4.27
C ARG A 97 41.41 -11.20 -5.62
N PHE A 98 42.18 -10.44 -6.38
CA PHE A 98 41.88 -10.18 -7.79
C PHE A 98 42.63 -11.18 -8.65
N VAL A 99 41.97 -11.69 -9.68
CA VAL A 99 42.55 -12.65 -10.63
C VAL A 99 42.39 -12.09 -12.04
N THR A 100 43.51 -11.90 -12.74
CA THR A 100 43.52 -11.58 -14.18
C THR A 100 43.70 -12.86 -14.96
N PHE A 101 42.92 -13.06 -16.01
CA PHE A 101 43.06 -14.18 -16.94
C PHE A 101 43.33 -13.61 -18.34
N THR A 102 44.60 -13.60 -18.74
CA THR A 102 45.04 -12.90 -19.96
C THR A 102 45.96 -13.75 -20.84
N ALA A 103 45.88 -13.56 -22.15
CA ALA A 103 46.85 -14.05 -23.13
C ALA A 103 47.54 -12.83 -23.73
N GLY A 104 48.77 -12.56 -23.27
CA GLY A 104 49.43 -11.26 -23.37
C GLY A 104 49.63 -10.61 -22.00
N GLY A 105 50.58 -9.68 -21.92
CA GLY A 105 51.06 -9.13 -20.66
C GLY A 105 50.01 -8.32 -19.93
N VAL A 106 50.09 -8.33 -18.59
CA VAL A 106 49.09 -7.69 -17.72
C VAL A 106 49.73 -7.07 -16.48
N ARG A 107 49.22 -5.89 -16.07
CA ARG A 107 49.49 -5.28 -14.77
C ARG A 107 48.20 -4.78 -14.13
N LEU A 108 48.00 -5.04 -12.85
CA LEU A 108 46.82 -4.60 -12.10
C LEU A 108 47.25 -3.82 -10.85
N TRP A 109 46.72 -2.60 -10.74
CA TRP A 109 46.78 -1.80 -9.52
C TRP A 109 45.39 -1.71 -8.89
N ILE A 110 45.33 -1.93 -7.57
CA ILE A 110 44.15 -1.60 -6.75
C ILE A 110 44.61 -0.68 -5.63
N ASP A 111 43.89 0.42 -5.41
CA ASP A 111 44.26 1.46 -4.44
C ASP A 111 45.71 1.97 -4.63
N ASN A 112 46.10 2.12 -5.91
CA ASN A 112 47.45 2.49 -6.35
C ASN A 112 48.57 1.48 -5.97
N LYS A 113 48.22 0.28 -5.49
CA LYS A 113 49.18 -0.79 -5.20
C LYS A 113 49.20 -1.79 -6.35
N LEU A 114 50.39 -2.04 -6.92
CA LEU A 114 50.60 -3.06 -7.95
C LEU A 114 50.44 -4.44 -7.31
N ILE A 115 49.36 -5.14 -7.65
CA ILE A 115 49.04 -6.47 -7.09
C ILE A 115 49.23 -7.61 -8.10
N VAL A 116 49.30 -7.31 -9.40
CA VAL A 116 49.71 -8.25 -10.45
C VAL A 116 50.70 -7.53 -11.36
N ASP A 117 51.88 -8.13 -11.59
CA ASP A 117 52.87 -7.65 -12.56
C ASP A 117 53.41 -8.82 -13.38
N ASN A 118 52.78 -9.05 -14.53
CA ASN A 118 53.26 -10.01 -15.52
C ASN A 118 53.29 -9.32 -16.89
N TRP A 119 54.17 -8.33 -17.04
CA TRP A 119 54.29 -7.52 -18.26
C TRP A 119 55.13 -8.21 -19.36
N THR A 120 54.96 -9.51 -19.52
CA THR A 120 55.64 -10.30 -20.55
C THR A 120 54.62 -10.90 -21.51
N SER A 121 55.01 -11.19 -22.75
CA SER A 121 54.12 -11.91 -23.66
C SER A 121 54.00 -13.37 -23.20
N HIS A 122 52.78 -13.82 -22.94
CA HIS A 122 52.51 -15.15 -22.38
C HIS A 122 51.21 -15.75 -22.91
N ALA A 123 51.12 -17.08 -22.93
CA ALA A 123 49.88 -17.81 -23.21
C ALA A 123 48.80 -17.49 -22.15
N LEU A 124 47.57 -17.93 -22.38
CA LEU A 124 46.44 -17.69 -21.48
C LEU A 124 46.77 -18.14 -20.05
N THR A 125 46.96 -17.18 -19.15
CA THR A 125 47.51 -17.40 -17.80
C THR A 125 46.66 -16.67 -16.75
N ALA A 126 46.43 -17.34 -15.62
CA ALA A 126 45.85 -16.73 -14.42
C ALA A 126 46.94 -16.13 -13.55
N ASN A 127 46.93 -14.81 -13.39
CA ASN A 127 47.74 -14.11 -12.39
C ASN A 127 46.83 -13.57 -11.28
N SER A 128 47.29 -13.49 -10.04
CA SER A 128 46.46 -12.99 -8.94
C SER A 128 47.24 -12.22 -7.88
N GLY A 129 46.57 -11.30 -7.20
CA GLY A 129 47.11 -10.55 -6.06
C GLY A 129 46.06 -10.27 -5.01
N TYR A 130 46.50 -9.96 -3.79
CA TYR A 130 45.62 -9.75 -2.63
C TYR A 130 45.67 -8.30 -2.15
N ILE A 131 44.53 -7.78 -1.68
CA ILE A 131 44.43 -6.46 -1.05
C ILE A 131 43.27 -6.40 -0.05
N ASN A 132 43.47 -5.72 1.08
CA ASN A 132 42.39 -5.48 2.05
C ASN A 132 41.54 -4.30 1.59
N LEU A 133 40.23 -4.51 1.47
CA LEU A 133 39.26 -3.48 1.11
C LEU A 133 38.22 -3.32 2.22
N THR A 134 37.48 -2.22 2.18
CA THR A 134 36.42 -1.87 3.13
C THR A 134 35.11 -1.75 2.38
N ALA A 135 34.05 -2.37 2.90
CA ALA A 135 32.72 -2.36 2.30
C ALA A 135 32.27 -0.92 1.98
N GLY A 136 31.62 -0.73 0.84
CA GLY A 136 31.09 0.55 0.39
C GLY A 136 32.13 1.56 -0.09
N LYS A 137 33.42 1.41 0.25
CA LYS A 137 34.48 2.33 -0.20
C LYS A 137 34.90 2.04 -1.64
N ARG A 138 35.08 3.10 -2.43
CA ARG A 138 35.62 3.07 -3.80
C ARG A 138 37.14 3.19 -3.79
N TYR A 139 37.81 2.31 -4.51
CA TYR A 139 39.26 2.23 -4.62
C TYR A 139 39.68 2.43 -6.08
N ASN A 140 40.81 3.08 -6.32
CA ASN A 140 41.37 3.17 -7.67
C ASN A 140 41.58 1.77 -8.23
N VAL A 141 41.20 1.54 -9.48
CA VAL A 141 41.57 0.36 -10.25
C VAL A 141 42.21 0.82 -11.56
N GLN A 142 43.38 0.27 -11.85
CA GLN A 142 44.02 0.39 -13.15
C GLN A 142 44.45 -0.99 -13.61
N LEU A 143 44.00 -1.41 -14.80
CA LEU A 143 44.41 -2.64 -15.44
C LEU A 143 45.04 -2.28 -16.79
N GLU A 144 46.31 -2.61 -16.94
CA GLU A 144 47.03 -2.52 -18.20
C GLU A 144 47.15 -3.90 -18.83
N TYR A 145 47.02 -3.95 -20.16
CA TYR A 145 47.12 -5.16 -20.96
C TYR A 145 47.89 -4.87 -22.25
N GLN A 146 48.71 -5.81 -22.70
CA GLN A 146 49.39 -5.74 -24.00
C GLN A 146 49.20 -7.03 -24.81
N HIS A 147 49.11 -6.88 -26.12
CA HIS A 147 49.02 -7.97 -27.08
C HIS A 147 49.96 -7.74 -28.27
N THR A 148 50.66 -8.80 -28.69
CA THR A 148 51.60 -8.79 -29.83
C THR A 148 51.32 -9.88 -30.87
N SER A 149 50.81 -11.04 -30.47
CA SER A 149 50.51 -12.15 -31.37
C SER A 149 49.70 -13.24 -30.69
N GLY A 150 49.01 -14.07 -31.49
CA GLY A 150 48.21 -15.21 -30.99
C GLY A 150 46.81 -14.81 -30.53
N PRO A 151 46.12 -15.67 -29.73
CA PRO A 151 44.82 -15.33 -29.17
C PRO A 151 44.94 -14.23 -28.10
N ALA A 152 44.00 -13.31 -28.08
CA ALA A 152 43.96 -12.14 -27.22
C ALA A 152 42.75 -12.22 -26.29
N THR A 153 43.01 -12.38 -25.00
CA THR A 153 41.98 -12.52 -23.96
C THR A 153 42.33 -11.63 -22.79
N ALA A 154 41.35 -10.94 -22.23
CA ALA A 154 41.50 -10.14 -21.02
C ALA A 154 40.27 -10.22 -20.11
N LYS A 155 40.39 -10.90 -18.97
CA LYS A 155 39.31 -11.03 -17.97
C LYS A 155 39.79 -10.64 -16.58
N LEU A 156 38.95 -9.95 -15.82
CA LEU A 156 39.21 -9.57 -14.42
C LEU A 156 38.17 -10.17 -13.49
N TYR A 157 38.63 -10.99 -12.55
CA TYR A 157 37.83 -11.59 -11.50
C TYR A 157 38.21 -11.03 -10.12
N TRP A 158 37.31 -11.17 -9.16
CA TRP A 158 37.57 -10.95 -7.74
C TRP A 158 36.98 -12.09 -6.89
N GLU A 159 37.57 -12.34 -5.72
CA GLU A 159 37.02 -13.20 -4.67
C GLU A 159 37.47 -12.69 -3.29
N SER A 160 36.74 -13.01 -2.23
CA SER A 160 37.07 -12.77 -0.82
C SER A 160 36.40 -13.87 0.02
N ALA A 161 36.49 -13.81 1.35
CA ALA A 161 35.87 -14.82 2.21
C ALA A 161 34.36 -14.98 1.99
N ARG A 162 33.65 -13.88 1.68
CA ARG A 162 32.22 -13.86 1.34
C ARG A 162 31.91 -13.48 -0.10
N GLN A 163 32.91 -13.14 -0.90
CA GLN A 163 32.73 -12.86 -2.33
C GLN A 163 33.21 -14.07 -3.13
N PRO A 164 32.33 -14.87 -3.76
CA PRO A 164 32.77 -15.96 -4.63
C PRO A 164 33.55 -15.42 -5.84
N LYS A 165 34.41 -16.26 -6.42
CA LYS A 165 35.15 -15.91 -7.63
C LYS A 165 34.21 -15.65 -8.80
N GLN A 166 34.14 -14.41 -9.25
CA GLN A 166 33.36 -13.99 -10.41
C GLN A 166 34.04 -12.86 -11.16
N ILE A 167 33.65 -12.64 -12.43
CA ILE A 167 34.01 -11.42 -13.17
C ILE A 167 33.52 -10.23 -12.36
N VAL A 168 34.35 -9.20 -12.20
CA VAL A 168 33.97 -8.00 -11.44
C VAL A 168 32.74 -7.36 -12.11
N PRO A 169 31.57 -7.29 -11.45
CA PRO A 169 30.34 -6.84 -12.11
C PRO A 169 30.33 -5.34 -12.39
N ARG A 170 29.62 -4.93 -13.47
CA ARG A 170 29.47 -3.53 -13.90
C ARG A 170 29.05 -2.60 -12.76
N ALA A 171 28.10 -3.03 -11.94
CA ALA A 171 27.56 -2.23 -10.85
C ALA A 171 28.60 -1.80 -9.80
N TYR A 172 29.77 -2.45 -9.77
CA TYR A 172 30.88 -2.16 -8.85
C TYR A 172 32.05 -1.43 -9.51
N LEU A 173 31.96 -1.11 -10.81
CA LEU A 173 33.00 -0.44 -11.59
C LEU A 173 32.51 0.94 -12.04
N TYR A 174 33.33 1.97 -11.84
CA TYR A 174 32.99 3.36 -12.15
C TYR A 174 34.06 4.01 -13.02
N SER A 175 33.67 4.61 -14.15
CA SER A 175 34.61 5.17 -15.13
C SER A 175 35.26 6.48 -14.68
N SER A 176 34.69 7.16 -13.67
CA SER A 176 35.24 8.35 -13.01
C SER A 176 34.57 8.57 -11.64
N ASP A 177 35.18 9.38 -10.78
CA ASP A 177 34.57 9.84 -9.53
C ASP A 177 33.54 10.95 -9.82
N VAL A 178 32.26 10.58 -9.88
CA VAL A 178 31.12 11.48 -9.61
C VAL A 178 30.89 12.59 -10.65
N ASP A 179 29.69 12.62 -11.23
CA ASP A 179 29.16 13.90 -11.73
C ASP A 179 28.95 14.80 -10.51
N SER A 180 29.65 15.94 -10.48
CA SER A 180 29.60 16.92 -9.37
C SER A 180 28.86 18.20 -9.75
N VAL A 181 28.28 18.22 -10.96
CA VAL A 181 27.54 19.38 -11.45
C VAL A 181 26.10 19.25 -10.99
N ALA A 182 25.62 20.24 -10.24
CA ALA A 182 24.22 20.29 -9.88
C ALA A 182 23.33 20.66 -11.07
N PRO A 183 22.06 20.19 -11.09
CA PRO A 183 21.07 20.67 -12.05
C PRO A 183 20.95 22.20 -12.03
N ALA A 184 20.55 22.78 -13.15
CA ALA A 184 20.31 24.21 -13.25
C ALA A 184 19.24 24.69 -12.25
N GLY A 185 19.35 25.96 -11.84
CA GLY A 185 18.43 26.56 -10.87
C GLY A 185 16.98 26.62 -11.34
N LEU A 186 16.04 26.48 -10.41
CA LEU A 186 14.60 26.49 -10.68
C LEU A 186 14.07 27.89 -11.04
N SER A 187 13.12 27.94 -11.98
CA SER A 187 12.41 29.16 -12.38
C SER A 187 10.89 29.01 -12.27
N ASN A 188 10.19 30.14 -12.16
CA ASN A 188 8.72 30.23 -12.08
C ASN A 188 8.03 29.42 -10.96
N VAL A 189 8.66 29.28 -9.79
CA VAL A 189 8.04 28.60 -8.64
C VAL A 189 6.94 29.48 -8.03
N HIS A 190 5.67 29.07 -8.15
CA HIS A 190 4.51 29.80 -7.64
C HIS A 190 3.35 28.87 -7.26
N ALA A 191 2.40 29.37 -6.48
CA ALA A 191 1.13 28.67 -6.25
C ALA A 191 0.17 28.99 -7.39
N SER A 192 -0.37 27.96 -8.05
CA SER A 192 -1.36 28.12 -9.12
C SER A 192 -2.80 27.91 -8.65
N TYR A 193 -3.00 27.23 -7.51
CA TYR A 193 -4.30 26.92 -6.96
C TYR A 193 -4.23 26.83 -5.43
N VAL A 194 -5.07 27.61 -4.74
CA VAL A 194 -5.09 27.69 -3.28
C VAL A 194 -6.54 27.70 -2.80
N THR A 195 -6.87 26.80 -1.87
CA THR A 195 -8.13 26.80 -1.12
C THR A 195 -7.85 26.90 0.38
N ASP A 196 -8.88 26.74 1.21
CA ASP A 196 -8.73 26.58 2.67
C ASP A 196 -7.94 25.31 3.07
N LYS A 197 -7.93 24.28 2.21
CA LYS A 197 -7.33 22.97 2.51
C LYS A 197 -6.32 22.46 1.49
N THR A 198 -6.18 23.11 0.34
CA THR A 198 -5.36 22.59 -0.77
C THR A 198 -4.44 23.68 -1.30
N ILE A 199 -3.19 23.31 -1.56
CA ILE A 199 -2.22 24.13 -2.30
C ILE A 199 -1.67 23.30 -3.45
N ARG A 200 -1.61 23.89 -4.64
CA ARG A 200 -0.84 23.39 -5.79
C ARG A 200 0.28 24.36 -6.13
N MET A 201 1.49 23.82 -6.19
CA MET A 201 2.70 24.51 -6.61
C MET A 201 3.06 24.09 -8.04
N ASP A 202 3.50 25.04 -8.86
CA ASP A 202 3.96 24.80 -10.22
C ASP A 202 5.30 25.52 -10.44
N TRP A 203 6.15 24.95 -11.30
CA TRP A 203 7.45 25.48 -11.69
C TRP A 203 7.82 25.09 -13.12
N ASN A 204 8.88 25.70 -13.66
CA ASN A 204 9.41 25.28 -14.97
C ASN A 204 10.45 24.17 -14.79
N ALA A 205 10.55 23.28 -15.77
CA ALA A 205 11.53 22.18 -15.73
C ALA A 205 12.98 22.72 -15.67
N ALA A 206 13.79 22.11 -14.80
CA ALA A 206 15.22 22.33 -14.74
C ALA A 206 15.94 21.36 -15.69
N SER A 207 17.13 21.74 -16.16
CA SER A 207 17.98 20.93 -17.02
C SER A 207 19.29 20.57 -16.33
N ASP A 208 19.82 19.41 -16.66
CA ASP A 208 21.14 18.95 -16.23
C ASP A 208 21.93 18.48 -17.46
N PRO A 209 23.25 18.80 -17.56
CA PRO A 209 24.05 18.47 -18.74
C PRO A 209 24.30 16.97 -18.94
N SER A 210 24.16 16.14 -17.89
CA SER A 210 24.64 14.75 -17.90
C SER A 210 23.58 13.73 -17.44
N LEU A 211 22.55 14.15 -16.70
CA LEU A 211 21.59 13.24 -16.05
C LEU A 211 20.12 13.71 -16.14
N THR A 212 19.20 12.81 -15.76
CA THR A 212 17.75 13.12 -15.65
C THR A 212 17.45 13.84 -14.34
N VAL A 213 16.64 14.90 -14.37
CA VAL A 213 16.35 15.74 -13.18
C VAL A 213 15.07 15.32 -12.47
N TYR A 214 15.12 15.30 -11.13
CA TYR A 214 13.98 15.13 -10.23
C TYR A 214 13.82 16.36 -9.33
N TYR A 215 12.69 16.47 -8.62
CA TYR A 215 12.38 17.61 -7.75
C TYR A 215 12.04 17.15 -6.34
N ASP A 216 12.86 17.56 -5.38
CA ASP A 216 12.57 17.41 -3.96
C ASP A 216 11.71 18.59 -3.48
N VAL A 217 10.63 18.26 -2.76
CA VAL A 217 9.66 19.22 -2.26
C VAL A 217 9.72 19.25 -0.74
N TYR A 218 9.86 20.45 -0.17
CA TYR A 218 9.99 20.68 1.28
C TYR A 218 8.87 21.59 1.78
N ASN A 219 8.44 21.35 3.03
CA ASN A 219 7.68 22.32 3.83
C ASN A 219 8.54 22.75 5.04
N GLY A 220 8.99 23.99 5.05
CA GLY A 220 10.05 24.45 5.93
C GLY A 220 11.35 23.68 5.65
N LYS A 221 11.91 23.02 6.67
CA LYS A 221 13.12 22.19 6.55
C LYS A 221 12.82 20.71 6.27
N THR A 222 11.55 20.30 6.33
CA THR A 222 11.16 18.89 6.21
C THR A 222 10.86 18.55 4.75
N LYS A 223 11.57 17.59 4.19
CA LYS A 223 11.25 17.00 2.87
C LYS A 223 9.94 16.25 2.97
N ILE A 224 9.01 16.54 2.08
CA ILE A 224 7.64 15.96 2.07
C ILE A 224 7.40 15.07 0.85
N GLY A 225 8.34 15.04 -0.11
CA GLY A 225 8.33 14.11 -1.23
C GLY A 225 9.34 14.45 -2.32
N THR A 226 9.39 13.59 -3.34
CA THR A 226 10.17 13.77 -4.57
C THR A 226 9.25 13.50 -5.77
N THR A 227 9.38 14.24 -6.86
CA THR A 227 8.57 14.06 -8.08
C THR A 227 9.41 14.29 -9.33
N SER A 228 9.03 13.66 -10.45
CA SER A 228 9.54 13.98 -11.80
C SER A 228 8.67 15.00 -12.54
N SER A 229 7.48 15.32 -12.00
CA SER A 229 6.57 16.33 -12.55
C SER A 229 7.00 17.75 -12.16
N THR A 230 6.58 18.75 -12.94
CA THR A 230 6.81 20.17 -12.66
C THR A 230 5.72 20.80 -11.78
N THR A 231 4.90 19.97 -11.15
CA THR A 231 3.76 20.38 -10.34
C THR A 231 3.64 19.51 -9.10
N TRP A 232 3.15 20.08 -7.99
CA TRP A 232 2.91 19.37 -6.75
C TRP A 232 1.64 19.86 -6.05
N THR A 233 0.66 18.98 -5.90
CA THR A 233 -0.61 19.26 -5.21
C THR A 233 -0.63 18.59 -3.85
N ARG A 234 -1.04 19.31 -2.82
CA ARG A 234 -1.23 18.73 -1.48
C ARG A 234 -2.51 19.24 -0.81
N ALA A 235 -3.42 18.30 -0.55
CA ALA A 235 -4.64 18.52 0.22
C ALA A 235 -4.40 18.41 1.74
N GLY A 236 -5.46 18.61 2.53
CA GLY A 236 -5.46 18.43 3.99
C GLY A 236 -4.63 19.47 4.76
N ARG A 237 -4.53 20.69 4.24
CA ARG A 237 -3.91 21.82 4.93
C ARG A 237 -4.90 22.44 5.94
N THR A 238 -4.38 23.01 7.02
CA THR A 238 -5.13 23.89 7.92
C THR A 238 -5.42 25.22 7.22
N ALA A 239 -6.65 25.72 7.35
CA ALA A 239 -7.08 26.99 6.79
C ALA A 239 -6.38 28.20 7.45
N GLY A 240 -6.24 29.30 6.70
CA GLY A 240 -5.60 30.54 7.15
C GLY A 240 -4.13 30.40 7.58
N THR A 241 -3.47 29.31 7.20
CA THR A 241 -2.13 28.94 7.69
C THR A 241 -1.10 29.16 6.60
N ALA A 242 0.00 29.84 6.93
CA ALA A 242 1.13 30.03 6.04
C ALA A 242 1.99 28.76 5.96
N TYR A 243 2.25 28.28 4.76
CA TYR A 243 3.16 27.16 4.47
C TYR A 243 4.35 27.68 3.68
N ASN A 244 5.56 27.34 4.13
CA ASN A 244 6.79 27.72 3.44
C ASN A 244 7.26 26.54 2.58
N TRP A 245 7.09 26.64 1.27
CA TRP A 245 7.43 25.61 0.32
C TRP A 245 8.81 25.87 -0.28
N THR A 246 9.67 24.85 -0.32
CA THR A 246 10.95 24.93 -1.03
C THR A 246 11.03 23.80 -2.03
N ILE A 247 11.35 24.12 -3.29
CA ILE A 247 11.57 23.14 -4.35
C ILE A 247 13.06 23.12 -4.68
N VAL A 248 13.63 21.92 -4.85
CA VAL A 248 15.05 21.71 -5.16
C VAL A 248 15.13 20.73 -6.33
N ALA A 249 15.88 21.08 -7.38
CA ALA A 249 16.15 20.15 -8.48
C ALA A 249 17.34 19.26 -8.11
N VAL A 250 17.23 17.95 -8.29
CA VAL A 250 18.24 16.96 -7.91
C VAL A 250 18.51 15.98 -9.05
N ASP A 251 19.73 15.51 -9.16
CA ASP A 251 20.12 14.45 -10.09
C ASP A 251 20.28 13.07 -9.38
N PRO A 252 20.45 11.96 -10.11
CA PRO A 252 20.72 10.63 -9.56
C PRO A 252 22.06 10.51 -8.80
N SER A 253 22.98 11.45 -9.01
CA SER A 253 24.26 11.52 -8.29
C SER A 253 24.14 12.23 -6.94
N GLY A 254 22.96 12.79 -6.63
CA GLY A 254 22.67 13.50 -5.40
C GLY A 254 23.06 14.98 -5.43
N ASN A 255 23.48 15.53 -6.57
CA ASN A 255 23.73 16.96 -6.67
C ASN A 255 22.41 17.72 -6.69
N ALA A 256 22.37 18.83 -5.97
CA ALA A 256 21.16 19.62 -5.77
C ALA A 256 21.37 21.06 -6.22
N SER A 257 20.40 21.61 -6.95
CA SER A 257 20.35 23.03 -7.26
C SER A 257 20.06 23.85 -6.00
N ALA A 258 20.25 25.17 -6.07
CA ALA A 258 19.80 26.05 -4.99
C ALA A 258 18.27 25.96 -4.86
N GLY A 259 17.78 25.66 -3.65
CA GLY A 259 16.35 25.59 -3.38
C GLY A 259 15.66 26.94 -3.57
N LYS A 260 14.45 26.92 -4.13
CA LYS A 260 13.63 28.12 -4.31
C LYS A 260 12.40 28.07 -3.42
N SER A 261 12.34 29.00 -2.49
CA SER A 261 11.30 29.06 -1.46
C SER A 261 10.19 30.06 -1.80
N THR A 262 8.96 29.73 -1.42
CA THR A 262 7.82 30.66 -1.44
C THR A 262 6.87 30.35 -0.30
N THR A 263 6.27 31.39 0.28
CA THR A 263 5.26 31.24 1.34
C THR A 263 3.87 31.38 0.74
N VAL A 264 3.04 30.38 0.99
CA VAL A 264 1.67 30.31 0.50
C VAL A 264 0.74 30.12 1.69
N THR A 265 -0.17 31.07 1.89
CA THR A 265 -1.17 31.00 2.95
C THR A 265 -2.44 30.41 2.38
N THR A 266 -2.94 29.32 2.98
CA THR A 266 -4.28 28.80 2.65
C THR A 266 -5.34 29.86 2.94
N LEU A 267 -6.44 29.82 2.20
CA LEU A 267 -7.56 30.72 2.47
C LEU A 267 -8.09 30.45 3.89
N SER A 268 -8.70 31.48 4.50
CA SER A 268 -9.42 31.29 5.76
C SER A 268 -10.54 30.27 5.55
N ALA A 269 -10.92 29.58 6.64
CA ALA A 269 -11.99 28.60 6.55
C ALA A 269 -13.26 29.27 6.00
N PRO A 270 -13.97 28.63 5.06
CA PRO A 270 -15.18 29.20 4.47
C PRO A 270 -16.18 29.51 5.58
N ALA A 271 -16.73 30.73 5.57
CA ALA A 271 -17.74 31.14 6.53
C ALA A 271 -19.05 30.39 6.25
N ALA A 272 -19.36 29.35 7.03
CA ALA A 272 -20.69 28.76 7.03
C ALA A 272 -21.67 29.77 7.65
N SER A 273 -22.65 30.26 6.88
CA SER A 273 -23.63 31.21 7.40
C SER A 273 -24.79 30.55 8.13
N GLY A 274 -24.82 29.20 8.16
CA GLY A 274 -25.95 28.43 8.70
C GLY A 274 -27.22 28.59 7.87
N GLY A 275 -27.08 28.99 6.60
CA GLY A 275 -28.19 29.18 5.68
C GLY A 275 -29.05 27.93 5.49
N LEU A 276 -30.33 28.14 5.23
CA LEU A 276 -31.34 27.08 5.11
C LEU A 276 -32.11 27.18 3.79
N GLY A 277 -31.75 28.14 2.93
CA GLY A 277 -32.45 28.43 1.67
C GLY A 277 -32.96 29.86 1.57
N LEU A 278 -33.78 30.11 0.55
CA LEU A 278 -34.45 31.39 0.34
C LEU A 278 -35.94 31.30 0.64
N ALA A 279 -36.52 32.43 1.06
CA ALA A 279 -37.96 32.58 1.23
C ALA A 279 -38.62 32.58 -0.14
N ALA A 280 -39.41 31.56 -0.45
CA ALA A 280 -40.09 31.40 -1.73
C ALA A 280 -41.58 31.72 -1.59
N LYS A 281 -42.09 32.62 -2.42
CA LYS A 281 -43.53 32.87 -2.59
C LYS A 281 -43.95 32.36 -3.96
N TYR A 282 -44.92 31.46 -3.97
CA TYR A 282 -45.46 30.85 -5.17
C TYR A 282 -46.81 31.47 -5.51
N TYR A 283 -46.98 31.82 -6.78
CA TYR A 283 -48.15 32.49 -7.31
C TYR A 283 -48.74 31.69 -8.48
N GLY A 284 -50.06 31.72 -8.61
CA GLY A 284 -50.76 31.29 -9.80
C GLY A 284 -50.64 32.32 -10.91
N GLY A 285 -50.37 31.86 -12.14
CA GLY A 285 -50.09 32.68 -13.30
C GLY A 285 -48.65 33.19 -13.37
N SER A 286 -48.21 33.58 -14.57
CA SER A 286 -46.84 34.03 -14.86
C SER A 286 -46.53 35.48 -14.43
N ASN A 287 -47.49 36.19 -13.83
CA ASN A 287 -47.40 37.62 -13.54
C ASN A 287 -47.48 37.97 -12.04
N PHE A 288 -47.10 37.05 -11.14
CA PHE A 288 -47.17 37.22 -9.69
C PHE A 288 -48.58 37.58 -9.18
N GLY A 289 -49.61 37.03 -9.83
CA GLY A 289 -51.02 37.31 -9.55
C GLY A 289 -51.49 36.76 -8.21
N GLN A 290 -52.16 35.60 -8.23
CA GLN A 290 -52.75 35.02 -7.02
C GLN A 290 -51.65 34.36 -6.16
N PHE A 291 -51.42 34.85 -4.95
CA PHE A 291 -50.58 34.15 -3.98
C PHE A 291 -51.20 32.79 -3.60
N ILE A 292 -50.41 31.71 -3.67
CA ILE A 292 -50.86 30.35 -3.35
C ILE A 292 -50.24 29.86 -2.05
N SER A 293 -48.92 29.93 -1.93
CA SER A 293 -48.22 29.43 -0.75
C SER A 293 -46.84 30.07 -0.61
N THR A 294 -46.27 29.93 0.58
CA THR A 294 -44.88 30.26 0.85
C THR A 294 -44.16 29.10 1.51
N ARG A 295 -42.87 28.93 1.21
CA ARG A 295 -42.00 27.94 1.86
C ARG A 295 -40.54 28.40 1.80
N THR A 296 -39.65 27.66 2.45
CA THR A 296 -38.21 27.82 2.29
C THR A 296 -37.70 26.84 1.25
N ASP A 297 -37.07 27.34 0.19
CA ASP A 297 -36.41 26.50 -0.81
C ASP A 297 -34.91 26.47 -0.53
N GLY A 298 -34.40 25.29 -0.17
CA GLY A 298 -33.00 25.10 0.23
C GLY A 298 -31.99 25.57 -0.82
N SER A 299 -32.29 25.34 -2.10
CA SER A 299 -31.52 25.89 -3.23
C SER A 299 -32.47 26.12 -4.38
N ILE A 300 -32.12 27.05 -5.28
CA ILE A 300 -32.82 27.17 -6.57
C ILE A 300 -32.15 26.18 -7.52
N ASN A 301 -32.72 24.97 -7.61
CA ASN A 301 -32.27 23.91 -8.50
C ASN A 301 -33.45 23.01 -8.85
N PHE A 302 -34.35 23.55 -9.65
CA PHE A 302 -35.64 22.96 -9.96
C PHE A 302 -35.79 22.65 -11.45
N SER A 303 -36.40 21.51 -11.71
CA SER A 303 -36.88 21.07 -13.01
C SER A 303 -38.29 20.51 -12.81
N TRP A 304 -39.30 21.28 -13.17
CA TRP A 304 -40.69 20.97 -12.96
C TRP A 304 -41.33 20.42 -14.24
N ALA A 305 -42.05 19.30 -14.13
CA ALA A 305 -42.86 18.76 -15.22
C ALA A 305 -44.23 19.47 -15.35
N SER A 306 -44.70 20.09 -14.26
CA SER A 306 -45.96 20.84 -14.14
C SER A 306 -45.83 21.88 -13.02
N ALA A 307 -46.80 22.77 -12.84
CA ALA A 307 -46.74 23.78 -11.78
C ALA A 307 -46.50 23.16 -10.38
N PRO A 308 -45.58 23.70 -9.56
CA PRO A 308 -45.27 23.18 -8.22
C PRO A 308 -46.35 23.53 -7.16
N VAL A 309 -47.37 24.28 -7.56
CA VAL A 309 -48.53 24.65 -6.76
C VAL A 309 -49.79 24.46 -7.60
N ALA A 310 -50.94 24.26 -6.96
CA ALA A 310 -52.20 24.08 -7.67
C ALA A 310 -52.58 25.37 -8.42
N THR A 311 -52.56 25.33 -9.75
CA THR A 311 -53.01 26.40 -10.64
C THR A 311 -54.02 25.84 -11.65
N SER A 312 -54.78 26.73 -12.32
CA SER A 312 -55.81 26.32 -13.29
C SER A 312 -55.29 26.13 -14.71
N ASP A 313 -54.08 26.58 -15.02
CA ASP A 313 -53.54 26.73 -16.38
C ASP A 313 -52.05 26.35 -16.51
N ASP A 314 -51.47 25.66 -15.53
CA ASP A 314 -50.04 25.32 -15.41
C ASP A 314 -49.07 26.52 -15.40
N ALA A 315 -49.55 27.74 -15.59
CA ALA A 315 -48.77 28.96 -15.47
C ALA A 315 -48.54 29.31 -14.00
N PHE A 316 -47.30 29.67 -13.65
CA PHE A 316 -46.95 30.04 -12.29
C PHE A 316 -45.77 31.00 -12.26
N SER A 317 -45.58 31.65 -11.12
CA SER A 317 -44.41 32.49 -10.87
C SER A 317 -43.92 32.30 -9.43
N VAL A 318 -42.62 32.47 -9.25
CA VAL A 318 -41.96 32.27 -7.95
C VAL A 318 -41.05 33.46 -7.68
N ARG A 319 -41.16 34.01 -6.47
CA ARG A 319 -40.24 35.01 -5.95
C ARG A 319 -39.44 34.41 -4.80
N TRP A 320 -38.12 34.31 -4.97
CA TRP A 320 -37.20 33.96 -3.90
C TRP A 320 -36.55 35.23 -3.34
N GLU A 321 -36.60 35.42 -2.02
CA GLU A 321 -36.04 36.57 -1.32
C GLU A 321 -35.18 36.12 -0.14
N GLY A 322 -34.08 36.83 0.11
CA GLY A 322 -33.19 36.50 1.22
C GLY A 322 -31.83 37.18 1.18
N SER A 323 -30.83 36.47 1.66
CA SER A 323 -29.43 36.86 1.55
C SER A 323 -28.57 35.71 1.03
N ILE A 324 -27.61 36.04 0.16
CA ILE A 324 -26.50 35.16 -0.22
C ILE A 324 -25.25 35.57 0.56
N VAL A 325 -24.52 34.59 1.09
CA VAL A 325 -23.23 34.81 1.77
C VAL A 325 -22.18 34.02 0.99
N PRO A 326 -21.14 34.65 0.43
CA PRO A 326 -20.09 33.92 -0.28
C PRO A 326 -19.07 33.29 0.67
N PHE A 327 -18.46 32.19 0.24
CA PHE A 327 -17.35 31.56 0.96
C PHE A 327 -16.07 32.41 0.96
N TYR A 328 -15.83 33.15 -0.13
CA TYR A 328 -14.61 33.92 -0.37
C TYR A 328 -14.95 35.36 -0.76
N THR A 329 -14.03 36.30 -0.51
CA THR A 329 -14.16 37.68 -1.00
C THR A 329 -13.57 37.74 -2.40
N GLU A 330 -14.40 37.58 -3.42
CA GLU A 330 -13.98 37.51 -4.81
C GLU A 330 -15.08 38.08 -5.73
N THR A 331 -14.75 38.25 -7.01
CA THR A 331 -15.77 38.43 -8.05
C THR A 331 -16.33 37.06 -8.41
N TYR A 332 -17.60 36.85 -8.10
CA TYR A 332 -18.34 35.65 -8.46
C TYR A 332 -19.01 35.84 -9.82
N THR A 333 -19.00 34.80 -10.64
CA THR A 333 -19.96 34.66 -11.74
C THR A 333 -21.17 33.91 -11.21
N LEU A 334 -22.33 34.55 -11.21
CA LEU A 334 -23.62 33.90 -10.97
C LEU A 334 -24.16 33.42 -12.31
N TYR A 335 -24.63 32.18 -12.35
CA TYR A 335 -25.28 31.56 -13.51
C TYR A 335 -26.72 31.25 -13.14
N PHE A 336 -27.67 31.61 -13.99
CA PHE A 336 -29.07 31.23 -13.82
C PHE A 336 -29.57 30.54 -15.07
N THR A 337 -30.02 29.29 -14.95
CA THR A 337 -30.74 28.60 -16.02
C THR A 337 -32.24 28.74 -15.79
N SER A 338 -32.98 29.33 -16.73
CA SER A 338 -34.44 29.44 -16.66
C SER A 338 -35.15 29.00 -17.94
N ASP A 339 -36.35 28.47 -17.75
CA ASP A 339 -37.39 28.20 -18.75
C ASP A 339 -38.72 28.41 -18.01
N ASP A 340 -39.45 29.52 -18.12
CA ASP A 340 -39.28 30.65 -19.03
C ASP A 340 -38.36 31.77 -18.45
N GLY A 341 -38.90 32.93 -18.06
CA GLY A 341 -38.11 34.13 -17.79
C GLY A 341 -37.62 34.30 -16.35
N VAL A 342 -36.53 35.07 -16.20
CA VAL A 342 -35.91 35.37 -14.90
C VAL A 342 -35.39 36.80 -14.77
N GLN A 343 -35.48 37.35 -13.57
CA GLN A 343 -34.74 38.53 -13.13
C GLN A 343 -34.04 38.25 -11.79
N LEU A 344 -32.78 38.63 -11.68
CA LEU A 344 -31.96 38.44 -10.46
C LEU A 344 -31.38 39.76 -10.00
N TRP A 345 -31.58 40.06 -8.71
CA TRP A 345 -30.98 41.20 -8.02
C TRP A 345 -30.01 40.74 -6.94
N ILE A 346 -28.86 41.41 -6.85
CA ILE A 346 -27.95 41.32 -5.72
C ILE A 346 -27.73 42.72 -5.15
N ASP A 347 -27.86 42.89 -3.83
CA ASP A 347 -27.75 44.19 -3.15
C ASP A 347 -28.65 45.26 -3.81
N ASN A 348 -29.86 44.84 -4.19
CA ASN A 348 -30.87 45.63 -4.90
C ASN A 348 -30.45 46.13 -6.30
N LYS A 349 -29.34 45.65 -6.85
CA LYS A 349 -28.92 45.90 -8.23
C LYS A 349 -29.36 44.73 -9.12
N LEU A 350 -30.08 45.02 -10.19
CA LEU A 350 -30.44 44.03 -11.22
C LEU A 350 -29.17 43.56 -11.94
N VAL A 351 -28.84 42.28 -11.82
CA VAL A 351 -27.62 41.67 -12.40
C VAL A 351 -27.91 40.72 -13.55
N ILE A 352 -29.08 40.06 -13.56
CA ILE A 352 -29.61 39.31 -14.71
C ILE A 352 -31.01 39.82 -15.02
N ASN A 353 -31.30 40.08 -16.30
CA ASN A 353 -32.60 40.59 -16.75
C ASN A 353 -33.03 39.91 -18.06
N HIS A 354 -33.74 38.81 -17.94
CA HIS A 354 -34.28 38.05 -19.06
C HIS A 354 -35.76 37.72 -18.79
N ALA A 355 -36.57 38.78 -18.64
CA ALA A 355 -37.96 38.69 -18.16
C ALA A 355 -38.99 38.29 -19.24
N VAL A 356 -38.56 37.95 -20.45
CA VAL A 356 -39.45 37.51 -21.54
C VAL A 356 -39.47 36.00 -21.61
N ASP A 357 -40.52 35.41 -22.17
CA ASP A 357 -40.59 33.96 -22.32
C ASP A 357 -39.50 33.45 -23.26
N HIS A 358 -38.82 32.38 -22.85
CA HIS A 358 -37.73 31.79 -23.60
C HIS A 358 -37.54 30.33 -23.20
N ALA A 359 -37.13 29.50 -24.16
CA ALA A 359 -36.71 28.13 -23.86
C ALA A 359 -35.53 28.12 -22.87
N ALA A 360 -35.29 26.98 -22.22
CA ALA A 360 -34.19 26.76 -21.29
C ALA A 360 -32.87 27.43 -21.74
N ALA A 361 -32.52 28.54 -21.07
CA ALA A 361 -31.35 29.35 -21.38
C ALA A 361 -30.55 29.67 -20.12
N GLU A 362 -29.23 29.81 -20.27
CA GLU A 362 -28.32 30.22 -19.19
C GLU A 362 -27.93 31.69 -19.34
N ASP A 363 -28.27 32.49 -18.34
CA ASP A 363 -27.79 33.84 -18.15
C ASP A 363 -26.67 33.87 -17.11
N ARG A 364 -25.77 34.85 -17.22
CA ARG A 364 -24.67 35.01 -16.26
C ARG A 364 -24.34 36.46 -15.95
N ALA A 365 -23.90 36.71 -14.72
CA ALA A 365 -23.47 38.03 -14.28
C ALA A 365 -22.27 37.96 -13.34
N ALA A 366 -21.31 38.88 -13.52
CA ALA A 366 -20.19 39.04 -12.60
C ALA A 366 -20.56 40.00 -11.46
N VAL A 367 -20.40 39.57 -10.21
CA VAL A 367 -20.77 40.33 -9.01
C VAL A 367 -19.65 40.22 -7.97
N ALA A 368 -19.19 41.35 -7.44
CA ALA A 368 -18.24 41.36 -6.33
C ALA A 368 -18.97 41.04 -5.01
N LEU A 369 -18.62 39.93 -4.36
CA LEU A 369 -19.20 39.50 -3.10
C LEU A 369 -18.11 39.42 -2.03
N THR A 370 -18.45 39.75 -0.77
CA THR A 370 -17.52 39.76 0.36
C THR A 370 -17.81 38.59 1.30
N ALA A 371 -16.80 37.78 1.62
CA ALA A 371 -16.92 36.65 2.54
C ALA A 371 -17.57 37.05 3.86
N GLY A 372 -18.53 36.24 4.33
CA GLY A 372 -19.21 36.45 5.61
C GLY A 372 -20.20 37.63 5.65
N ARG A 373 -20.23 38.49 4.62
CA ARG A 373 -21.25 39.55 4.49
C ARG A 373 -22.52 38.97 3.89
N LYS A 374 -23.68 39.35 4.45
CA LYS A 374 -24.99 39.11 3.83
C LYS A 374 -25.19 40.08 2.69
N HIS A 375 -25.28 39.58 1.47
CA HIS A 375 -25.70 40.33 0.30
C HIS A 375 -27.17 40.04 0.02
N SER A 376 -27.99 41.05 -0.19
CA SER A 376 -29.42 40.78 -0.47
C SER A 376 -29.53 40.06 -1.81
N ILE A 377 -30.40 39.06 -1.88
CA ILE A 377 -30.72 38.36 -3.12
C ILE A 377 -32.23 38.34 -3.31
N ARG A 378 -32.65 38.66 -4.53
CA ARG A 378 -34.02 38.45 -5.00
C ARG A 378 -33.97 37.81 -6.38
N VAL A 379 -34.78 36.78 -6.58
CA VAL A 379 -34.98 36.14 -7.89
C VAL A 379 -36.48 36.16 -8.17
N ASP A 380 -36.86 36.73 -9.29
CA ASP A 380 -38.22 36.65 -9.83
C ASP A 380 -38.16 35.75 -11.05
N TYR A 381 -38.94 34.67 -11.03
CA TYR A 381 -39.05 33.69 -12.11
C TYR A 381 -40.51 33.50 -12.48
N HIS A 382 -40.77 33.26 -13.76
CA HIS A 382 -42.09 32.86 -14.24
C HIS A 382 -42.00 31.74 -15.26
N ASN A 383 -43.08 30.96 -15.31
CA ASN A 383 -43.33 29.96 -16.32
C ASN A 383 -44.73 30.21 -16.90
N SER A 384 -44.81 30.38 -18.21
CA SER A 384 -46.06 30.74 -18.89
C SER A 384 -46.87 29.51 -19.30
N ALA A 385 -46.24 28.35 -19.52
CA ALA A 385 -46.90 27.06 -19.73
C ALA A 385 -45.90 25.88 -19.68
N GLY A 386 -46.38 24.65 -19.47
CA GLY A 386 -45.57 23.44 -19.67
C GLY A 386 -44.50 23.22 -18.61
N THR A 387 -43.32 22.72 -19.02
CA THR A 387 -42.21 22.41 -18.10
C THR A 387 -41.49 23.68 -17.66
N GLY A 388 -41.01 23.72 -16.41
CA GLY A 388 -40.27 24.87 -15.90
C GLY A 388 -38.87 24.49 -15.40
N VAL A 389 -37.86 25.34 -15.66
CA VAL A 389 -36.50 25.18 -15.11
C VAL A 389 -36.12 26.45 -14.34
N ALA A 390 -35.53 26.28 -13.16
CA ALA A 390 -34.92 27.37 -12.40
C ALA A 390 -33.70 26.85 -11.64
N LYS A 391 -32.49 27.23 -12.04
CA LYS A 391 -31.24 26.77 -11.42
C LYS A 391 -30.25 27.91 -11.23
N LEU A 392 -29.87 28.18 -9.98
CA LEU A 392 -28.88 29.19 -9.60
C LEU A 392 -27.54 28.50 -9.22
N GLU A 393 -26.48 28.84 -9.95
CA GLU A 393 -25.11 28.39 -9.70
C GLU A 393 -24.16 29.58 -9.51
N TRP A 394 -23.00 29.33 -8.91
CA TRP A 394 -21.94 30.33 -8.76
C TRP A 394 -20.55 29.74 -9.02
N ALA A 395 -19.61 30.58 -9.44
CA ALA A 395 -18.19 30.23 -9.55
C ALA A 395 -17.32 31.45 -9.29
N SER A 396 -16.10 31.27 -8.81
CA SER A 396 -15.09 32.31 -8.66
C SER A 396 -13.69 31.69 -8.83
N LEU A 397 -12.62 32.43 -8.53
CA LEU A 397 -11.26 31.90 -8.65
C LEU A 397 -11.02 30.72 -7.71
N SER A 398 -11.51 30.83 -6.48
CA SER A 398 -11.36 29.82 -5.43
C SER A 398 -12.62 28.96 -5.24
N GLN A 399 -13.74 29.30 -5.90
CA GLN A 399 -14.99 28.55 -5.88
C GLN A 399 -15.21 27.82 -7.22
N PRO A 400 -15.12 26.48 -7.28
CA PRO A 400 -15.55 25.76 -8.48
C PRO A 400 -17.03 26.00 -8.77
N ARG A 401 -17.43 25.92 -10.04
CA ARG A 401 -18.83 26.08 -10.44
C ARG A 401 -19.70 25.02 -9.75
N GLN A 402 -20.72 25.47 -9.03
CA GLN A 402 -21.70 24.61 -8.36
C GLN A 402 -23.03 25.34 -8.14
N VAL A 403 -24.11 24.58 -7.92
CA VAL A 403 -25.37 25.12 -7.37
C VAL A 403 -25.08 25.84 -6.07
N VAL A 404 -25.70 27.02 -5.87
CA VAL A 404 -25.50 27.77 -4.62
C VAL A 404 -26.09 26.95 -3.46
N PRO A 405 -25.26 26.51 -2.49
CA PRO A 405 -25.71 25.59 -1.46
C PRO A 405 -26.63 26.29 -0.45
N ALA A 406 -27.58 25.54 0.11
CA ALA A 406 -28.50 26.04 1.13
C ALA A 406 -27.81 26.73 2.30
N SER A 407 -26.67 26.19 2.73
CA SER A 407 -25.83 26.71 3.80
C SER A 407 -25.28 28.13 3.56
N GLN A 408 -25.46 28.69 2.37
CA GLN A 408 -25.04 30.03 1.96
C GLN A 408 -26.23 30.95 1.60
N LEU A 409 -27.47 30.46 1.76
CA LEU A 409 -28.72 31.18 1.49
C LEU A 409 -29.54 31.33 2.76
N LEU A 410 -29.98 32.55 3.07
CA LEU A 410 -30.77 32.87 4.26
C LEU A 410 -32.13 33.44 3.86
N PRO A 411 -33.27 32.96 4.39
CA PRO A 411 -34.59 33.41 3.99
C PRO A 411 -34.92 34.81 4.55
N ALA A 412 -35.78 35.56 3.86
CA ALA A 412 -36.35 36.82 4.34
C ALA A 412 -37.86 36.65 4.66
N PHE A 413 -38.22 36.43 5.93
CA PHE A 413 -39.62 36.42 6.40
C PHE A 413 -39.83 37.34 7.62
N THR A 414 -41.04 37.90 7.74
CA THR A 414 -41.62 38.42 8.99
C THR A 414 -42.79 37.51 9.39
N ASP A 415 -42.48 36.37 9.99
CA ASP A 415 -43.40 35.54 10.77
C ASP A 415 -43.55 36.18 12.17
N ASN A 416 -44.62 35.97 12.95
CA ASN A 416 -44.77 36.42 14.36
C ASN A 416 -45.35 35.35 15.31
N SER A 417 -45.73 34.17 14.82
CA SER A 417 -46.34 33.09 15.62
C SER A 417 -45.30 32.02 15.92
N ALA A 418 -45.42 31.31 17.04
CA ALA A 418 -44.54 30.17 17.34
C ALA A 418 -45.28 28.85 17.04
N PRO A 419 -44.58 27.79 16.62
CA PRO A 419 -45.20 26.50 16.37
C PRO A 419 -45.87 25.88 17.61
N THR A 420 -46.76 24.92 17.39
CA THR A 420 -47.32 24.10 18.47
C THR A 420 -46.27 23.17 19.10
N THR A 421 -46.48 22.79 20.37
CA THR A 421 -45.55 21.93 21.10
C THR A 421 -45.60 20.49 20.56
N PRO A 422 -44.46 19.85 20.26
CA PRO A 422 -44.42 18.44 19.87
C PRO A 422 -45.04 17.52 20.95
N THR A 423 -45.87 16.56 20.54
CA THR A 423 -46.54 15.62 21.47
C THR A 423 -46.17 14.17 21.17
N ASN A 424 -46.46 13.24 22.10
CA ASN A 424 -46.24 11.80 21.92
C ASN A 424 -44.78 11.40 21.59
N LEU A 425 -43.79 12.05 22.24
CA LEU A 425 -42.39 11.64 22.12
C LEU A 425 -42.17 10.26 22.75
N HIS A 426 -41.80 9.26 21.94
CA HIS A 426 -41.54 7.90 22.39
C HIS A 426 -40.46 7.21 21.54
N THR A 427 -39.90 6.12 22.07
CA THR A 427 -38.91 5.30 21.35
C THR A 427 -39.59 4.26 20.46
N THR A 428 -39.04 4.03 19.26
CA THR A 428 -39.42 2.90 18.40
C THR A 428 -38.41 1.77 18.49
N THR A 429 -37.13 2.08 18.70
CA THR A 429 -36.04 1.10 18.81
C THR A 429 -35.06 1.52 19.90
N VAL A 430 -34.64 0.56 20.75
CA VAL A 430 -33.65 0.77 21.81
C VAL A 430 -32.53 -0.26 21.67
N GLY A 431 -31.39 0.19 21.15
CA GLY A 431 -30.16 -0.60 21.02
C GLY A 431 -29.23 -0.43 22.22
N SER A 432 -28.06 -1.07 22.16
CA SER A 432 -26.98 -0.87 23.12
C SER A 432 -26.19 0.42 22.88
N SER A 433 -26.20 0.95 21.65
CA SER A 433 -25.44 2.15 21.26
C SER A 433 -26.26 3.21 20.52
N ALA A 434 -27.56 2.99 20.33
CA ALA A 434 -28.44 3.93 19.65
C ALA A 434 -29.88 3.84 20.16
N VAL A 435 -30.61 4.94 20.06
CA VAL A 435 -32.04 5.02 20.32
C VAL A 435 -32.73 5.75 19.18
N THR A 436 -33.76 5.15 18.60
CA THR A 436 -34.64 5.80 17.62
C THR A 436 -35.92 6.26 18.30
N MET A 437 -36.31 7.51 18.06
CA MET A 437 -37.45 8.19 18.66
C MET A 437 -38.33 8.82 17.59
N THR A 438 -39.63 8.90 17.87
CA THR A 438 -40.60 9.62 17.04
C THR A 438 -41.58 10.40 17.92
N TRP A 439 -42.21 11.42 17.33
CA TRP A 439 -43.23 12.25 17.96
C TRP A 439 -44.30 12.65 16.94
N ASN A 440 -45.39 13.26 17.40
CA ASN A 440 -46.40 13.83 16.51
C ASN A 440 -45.92 15.18 15.97
N ALA A 441 -46.16 15.44 14.67
CA ALA A 441 -45.77 16.68 14.03
C ALA A 441 -46.47 17.91 14.64
N SER A 442 -45.72 18.98 14.82
CA SER A 442 -46.22 20.31 15.17
C SER A 442 -46.87 21.00 13.97
N THR A 443 -47.63 22.04 14.24
CA THR A 443 -48.30 22.92 13.27
C THR A 443 -47.93 24.37 13.54
N ASP A 444 -47.98 25.20 12.50
CA ASP A 444 -47.72 26.64 12.58
C ASP A 444 -48.44 27.37 11.43
N ASP A 445 -48.61 28.69 11.52
CA ASP A 445 -49.37 29.49 10.53
C ASP A 445 -48.62 29.70 9.20
N VAL A 446 -47.30 29.85 9.25
CA VAL A 446 -46.41 29.90 8.08
C VAL A 446 -45.81 28.52 7.80
N GLY A 447 -45.45 27.78 8.85
CA GLY A 447 -45.03 26.39 8.76
C GLY A 447 -43.90 26.03 9.72
N VAL A 448 -43.91 24.77 10.18
CA VAL A 448 -42.85 24.25 11.05
C VAL A 448 -41.60 23.99 10.22
N PHE A 449 -40.53 24.69 10.56
CA PHE A 449 -39.22 24.55 9.93
C PHE A 449 -38.51 23.27 10.37
N GLY A 450 -38.66 22.89 11.65
CA GLY A 450 -38.07 21.66 12.17
C GLY A 450 -38.22 21.51 13.68
N TYR A 451 -37.40 20.62 14.24
CA TYR A 451 -37.42 20.21 15.63
C TYR A 451 -36.02 20.18 16.20
N ASP A 452 -35.76 20.99 17.22
CA ASP A 452 -34.57 20.88 18.05
C ASP A 452 -34.72 19.68 19.00
N VAL A 453 -33.81 18.72 18.89
CA VAL A 453 -33.73 17.54 19.76
C VAL A 453 -32.67 17.78 20.83
N TYR A 454 -33.03 17.57 22.09
CA TYR A 454 -32.16 17.74 23.24
C TYR A 454 -31.91 16.38 23.91
N ARG A 455 -30.65 16.13 24.28
CA ARG A 455 -30.24 15.07 25.20
C ARG A 455 -29.80 15.70 26.51
N GLY A 456 -30.57 15.45 27.57
CA GLY A 456 -30.46 16.21 28.82
C GLY A 456 -30.76 17.69 28.58
N SER A 457 -29.80 18.56 28.88
CA SER A 457 -29.88 20.01 28.62
C SER A 457 -29.22 20.43 27.29
N THR A 458 -28.57 19.51 26.58
CA THR A 458 -27.77 19.83 25.40
C THR A 458 -28.58 19.56 24.14
N LYS A 459 -28.69 20.56 23.25
CA LYS A 459 -29.24 20.36 21.89
C LYS A 459 -28.26 19.50 21.09
N ILE A 460 -28.72 18.36 20.57
CA ILE A 460 -27.90 17.42 19.80
C ILE A 460 -28.21 17.46 18.30
N ALA A 461 -29.41 17.89 17.90
CA ALA A 461 -29.78 17.99 16.48
C ALA A 461 -30.89 19.02 16.23
N THR A 462 -31.04 19.41 14.97
CA THR A 462 -32.27 19.99 14.41
C THR A 462 -32.70 19.11 13.23
N VAL A 463 -33.91 18.57 13.27
CA VAL A 463 -34.45 17.69 12.21
C VAL A 463 -35.72 18.27 11.61
N GLN A 464 -36.02 17.92 10.35
CA GLN A 464 -37.25 18.38 9.69
C GLN A 464 -38.41 17.39 9.89
N ALA A 465 -38.12 16.09 9.85
CA ALA A 465 -39.09 15.05 10.11
C ALA A 465 -39.34 14.88 11.62
N PRO A 466 -40.53 14.40 12.04
CA PRO A 466 -40.84 14.17 13.45
C PRO A 466 -40.27 12.84 13.96
N GLU A 467 -39.02 12.56 13.61
CA GLU A 467 -38.26 11.39 14.00
C GLU A 467 -36.78 11.72 14.11
N PHE A 468 -36.08 10.99 14.99
CA PHE A 468 -34.63 11.13 15.15
C PHE A 468 -34.03 9.84 15.72
N THR A 469 -32.85 9.46 15.23
CA THR A 469 -32.01 8.42 15.84
C THR A 469 -30.80 9.08 16.47
N ASP A 470 -30.64 8.92 17.78
CA ASP A 470 -29.43 9.29 18.50
C ASP A 470 -28.50 8.07 18.59
N ASP A 471 -27.33 8.16 17.99
CA ASP A 471 -26.32 7.10 17.95
C ASP A 471 -25.10 7.43 18.83
N GLY A 472 -24.15 6.50 18.91
CA GLY A 472 -22.92 6.67 19.72
C GLY A 472 -23.17 6.69 21.24
N LEU A 473 -24.28 6.12 21.70
CA LEU A 473 -24.64 6.02 23.11
C LEU A 473 -23.83 4.92 23.81
N SER A 474 -23.65 5.07 25.12
CA SER A 474 -23.07 4.04 25.98
C SER A 474 -24.13 3.00 26.33
N ALA A 475 -23.76 1.72 26.34
CA ALA A 475 -24.65 0.61 26.69
C ALA A 475 -25.06 0.64 28.18
N GLY A 476 -26.25 0.10 28.47
CA GLY A 476 -26.80 0.05 29.83
C GLY A 476 -27.00 1.42 30.51
N THR A 477 -26.98 2.52 29.74
CA THR A 477 -26.95 3.89 30.24
C THR A 477 -28.30 4.57 30.02
N GLN A 478 -28.79 5.29 31.03
CA GLN A 478 -30.03 6.06 30.92
C GLN A 478 -29.77 7.42 30.27
N TYR A 479 -30.60 7.76 29.29
CA TYR A 479 -30.62 9.05 28.59
C TYR A 479 -32.01 9.69 28.70
N GLN A 480 -32.01 11.02 28.62
CA GLN A 480 -33.22 11.85 28.67
C GLN A 480 -33.33 12.68 27.41
N TYR A 481 -34.50 12.67 26.77
CA TYR A 481 -34.77 13.41 25.54
C TYR A 481 -35.95 14.36 25.64
N LYS A 482 -35.83 15.49 24.95
CA LYS A 482 -36.87 16.50 24.77
C LYS A 482 -36.81 17.05 23.35
N VAL A 483 -37.95 17.50 22.82
CA VAL A 483 -38.06 18.06 21.48
C VAL A 483 -38.79 19.42 21.54
N ILE A 484 -38.30 20.38 20.77
CA ILE A 484 -38.89 21.72 20.61
C ILE A 484 -39.04 22.00 19.12
N ALA A 485 -40.23 22.39 18.66
CA ALA A 485 -40.44 22.78 17.26
C ALA A 485 -39.98 24.23 17.02
N LEU A 486 -39.53 24.52 15.81
CA LEU A 486 -39.14 25.86 15.37
C LEU A 486 -39.79 26.24 14.03
N ASP A 487 -40.06 27.54 13.88
CA ASP A 487 -40.53 28.16 12.64
C ASP A 487 -39.35 28.65 11.76
N GLY A 488 -39.65 29.19 10.59
CA GLY A 488 -38.65 29.76 9.67
C GLY A 488 -37.99 31.05 10.17
N ALA A 489 -38.49 31.64 11.26
CA ALA A 489 -37.97 32.82 11.94
C ALA A 489 -37.21 32.48 13.25
N ALA A 490 -36.95 31.19 13.49
CA ALA A 490 -36.30 30.63 14.68
C ALA A 490 -37.03 30.88 16.02
N ARG A 491 -38.34 31.14 16.02
CA ARG A 491 -39.16 31.03 17.24
C ARG A 491 -39.32 29.59 17.63
N LYS A 492 -39.52 29.37 18.92
CA LYS A 492 -39.57 28.05 19.53
C LYS A 492 -40.95 27.81 20.13
N SER A 493 -41.45 26.60 19.94
CA SER A 493 -42.63 26.13 20.65
C SER A 493 -42.32 25.85 22.13
N GLY A 494 -43.33 25.39 22.88
CA GLY A 494 -43.10 24.76 24.18
C GLY A 494 -42.29 23.47 24.06
N THR A 495 -41.79 22.98 25.19
CA THR A 495 -41.01 21.73 25.22
C THR A 495 -41.92 20.51 25.35
N SER A 496 -41.61 19.44 24.61
CA SER A 496 -42.29 18.15 24.75
C SER A 496 -42.20 17.58 26.18
N SER A 497 -42.97 16.51 26.45
CA SER A 497 -42.71 15.65 27.60
C SER A 497 -41.29 15.08 27.56
N THR A 498 -40.72 14.78 28.73
CA THR A 498 -39.38 14.17 28.84
C THR A 498 -39.48 12.68 28.59
N LEU A 499 -38.69 12.16 27.64
CA LEU A 499 -38.54 10.74 27.38
C LEU A 499 -37.30 10.22 28.11
N ASN A 500 -37.48 9.28 29.04
CA ASN A 500 -36.38 8.56 29.68
C ASN A 500 -36.23 7.20 29.00
N VAL A 501 -35.02 6.87 28.56
CA VAL A 501 -34.70 5.59 27.90
C VAL A 501 -33.37 5.07 28.42
N THR A 502 -33.29 3.77 28.70
CA THR A 502 -32.03 3.10 29.04
C THR A 502 -31.61 2.23 27.87
N THR A 503 -30.41 2.45 27.33
CA THR A 503 -29.85 1.57 26.28
C THR A 503 -29.71 0.15 26.79
N SER A 504 -29.83 -0.82 25.88
CA SER A 504 -29.60 -2.23 26.21
C SER A 504 -28.15 -2.47 26.65
N THR A 505 -27.89 -3.51 27.45
CA THR A 505 -26.52 -3.91 27.79
C THR A 505 -25.78 -4.45 26.56
N ALA A 506 -24.48 -4.22 26.48
CA ALA A 506 -23.63 -4.77 25.42
C ALA A 506 -23.42 -6.28 25.61
N THR A 507 -23.67 -7.08 24.57
CA THR A 507 -23.26 -8.50 24.54
C THR A 507 -21.76 -8.55 24.25
N ILE A 508 -20.95 -9.07 25.17
CA ILE A 508 -19.52 -9.28 24.96
C ILE A 508 -19.32 -10.60 24.19
N ARG A 509 -18.61 -10.54 23.07
CA ARG A 509 -18.19 -11.73 22.32
C ARG A 509 -16.77 -12.09 22.73
N ASP A 510 -16.54 -13.31 23.20
CA ASP A 510 -15.19 -13.79 23.45
C ASP A 510 -14.50 -14.12 22.13
N ALA A 511 -13.40 -13.44 21.81
CA ALA A 511 -12.67 -13.64 20.56
C ALA A 511 -12.09 -15.06 20.42
N LEU A 512 -11.83 -15.74 21.55
CA LEU A 512 -11.27 -17.09 21.56
C LEU A 512 -12.33 -18.16 21.30
N ASN A 513 -13.61 -17.82 21.38
CA ASN A 513 -14.72 -18.69 21.00
C ASN A 513 -15.14 -18.43 19.55
N PRO A 514 -15.67 -19.44 18.83
CA PRO A 514 -16.18 -19.22 17.48
C PRO A 514 -17.30 -18.17 17.45
N ILE A 515 -17.08 -17.09 16.70
CA ILE A 515 -18.07 -16.05 16.40
C ILE A 515 -18.76 -16.43 15.09
N GLY A 516 -20.06 -16.73 15.14
CA GLY A 516 -20.84 -17.03 13.95
C GLY A 516 -20.95 -15.81 13.03
N ALA A 517 -20.72 -15.99 11.73
CA ALA A 517 -20.69 -14.87 10.78
C ALA A 517 -22.02 -14.10 10.75
N THR A 518 -23.14 -14.80 10.88
CA THR A 518 -24.49 -14.21 10.90
C THR A 518 -24.81 -13.43 12.18
N THR A 519 -23.93 -13.44 13.18
CA THR A 519 -24.10 -12.70 14.43
C THR A 519 -23.58 -11.26 14.37
N TYR A 520 -23.22 -10.75 13.18
CA TYR A 520 -22.84 -9.35 13.01
C TYR A 520 -23.95 -8.40 13.51
N ASP A 521 -23.55 -7.26 14.07
CA ASP A 521 -24.46 -6.20 14.54
C ASP A 521 -24.85 -5.24 13.41
N SER A 522 -23.91 -5.00 12.49
CA SER A 522 -24.13 -4.19 11.30
C SER A 522 -23.32 -4.73 10.12
N ALA A 523 -23.80 -4.51 8.90
CA ALA A 523 -23.11 -4.95 7.69
C ALA A 523 -23.55 -4.14 6.46
N SER A 524 -22.79 -4.25 5.37
CA SER A 524 -23.14 -3.71 4.07
C SER A 524 -22.76 -4.70 2.97
N GLY A 525 -23.65 -4.87 2.00
CA GLY A 525 -23.42 -5.69 0.80
C GLY A 525 -23.57 -7.21 0.97
N VAL A 526 -23.91 -7.70 2.15
CA VAL A 526 -23.97 -9.14 2.46
C VAL A 526 -25.37 -9.64 2.83
N ILE A 527 -25.61 -10.95 2.66
CA ILE A 527 -26.92 -11.59 2.92
C ILE A 527 -26.77 -12.72 3.95
N LYS A 528 -27.64 -12.77 4.98
CA LYS A 528 -27.69 -13.92 5.91
C LYS A 528 -28.47 -15.08 5.28
N SER A 529 -27.92 -16.29 5.31
CA SER A 529 -28.58 -17.52 4.89
C SER A 529 -28.19 -18.69 5.79
N GLY A 530 -29.12 -19.14 6.63
CA GLY A 530 -28.83 -20.14 7.67
C GLY A 530 -27.71 -19.66 8.61
N ASN A 531 -26.65 -20.45 8.72
CA ASN A 531 -25.45 -20.12 9.52
C ASN A 531 -24.37 -19.36 8.74
N ASN A 532 -24.65 -18.99 7.50
CA ASN A 532 -23.66 -18.40 6.59
C ASN A 532 -24.03 -16.97 6.23
N VAL A 533 -23.01 -16.15 6.00
CA VAL A 533 -23.12 -14.86 5.33
C VAL A 533 -22.65 -15.03 3.90
N LEU A 534 -23.50 -14.69 2.95
CA LEU A 534 -23.25 -14.86 1.53
C LEU A 534 -22.86 -13.54 0.87
N GLY A 535 -22.03 -13.64 -0.17
CA GLY A 535 -21.79 -12.54 -1.10
C GLY A 535 -20.89 -11.44 -0.57
N LEU A 536 -19.99 -11.72 0.37
CA LEU A 536 -19.00 -10.72 0.78
C LEU A 536 -18.16 -10.33 -0.43
N GLY A 537 -18.16 -9.06 -0.82
CA GLY A 537 -17.45 -8.52 -1.97
C GLY A 537 -16.57 -7.31 -1.63
N ASN A 538 -16.08 -6.64 -2.67
CA ASN A 538 -15.15 -5.52 -2.55
C ASN A 538 -15.82 -4.31 -1.89
N ASN A 539 -15.27 -3.90 -0.74
CA ASN A 539 -15.79 -2.89 0.17
C ASN A 539 -17.09 -3.24 0.90
N ASP A 540 -17.60 -4.45 0.74
CA ASP A 540 -18.61 -4.99 1.63
C ASP A 540 -17.98 -5.30 2.99
N TRP A 541 -18.79 -5.25 4.05
CA TRP A 541 -18.25 -5.40 5.39
C TRP A 541 -19.27 -5.96 6.38
N MET A 542 -18.75 -6.58 7.43
CA MET A 542 -19.47 -7.02 8.62
C MET A 542 -18.82 -6.44 9.87
N GLN A 543 -19.63 -5.98 10.82
CA GLN A 543 -19.21 -5.43 12.11
C GLN A 543 -19.71 -6.30 13.26
N TYR A 544 -18.81 -6.59 14.21
CA TYR A 544 -19.10 -7.28 15.46
C TYR A 544 -18.65 -6.38 16.61
N ASP A 545 -19.59 -5.88 17.39
CA ASP A 545 -19.32 -5.05 18.55
C ASP A 545 -18.81 -5.88 19.74
N ASN A 546 -18.04 -5.21 20.61
CA ASN A 546 -17.61 -5.74 21.91
C ASN A 546 -16.93 -7.12 21.84
N VAL A 547 -16.05 -7.32 20.87
CA VAL A 547 -15.20 -8.50 20.77
C VAL A 547 -14.03 -8.35 21.73
N ASN A 548 -13.96 -9.22 22.74
CA ASN A 548 -12.92 -9.26 23.75
C ASN A 548 -11.75 -10.15 23.32
N PHE A 549 -10.63 -9.52 22.97
CA PHE A 549 -9.36 -10.13 22.59
C PHE A 549 -8.45 -10.42 23.79
N HIS A 550 -8.95 -10.26 25.02
CA HIS A 550 -8.22 -10.49 26.27
C HIS A 550 -6.88 -9.74 26.31
N GLY A 551 -5.78 -10.40 26.68
CA GLY A 551 -4.45 -9.80 26.73
C GLY A 551 -3.75 -9.64 25.37
N GLY A 552 -4.34 -10.13 24.29
CA GLY A 552 -3.70 -10.18 22.98
C GLY A 552 -4.00 -11.47 22.23
N VAL A 553 -4.10 -11.40 20.91
CA VAL A 553 -4.20 -12.55 19.99
C VAL A 553 -3.23 -12.37 18.82
N ASN A 554 -2.77 -13.48 18.24
CA ASN A 554 -1.70 -13.52 17.23
C ASN A 554 -2.16 -14.10 15.88
N SER A 555 -3.29 -14.82 15.86
CA SER A 555 -3.83 -15.37 14.62
C SER A 555 -5.35 -15.39 14.61
N VAL A 556 -5.91 -15.51 13.41
CA VAL A 556 -7.34 -15.70 13.18
C VAL A 556 -7.58 -16.88 12.24
N ARG A 557 -8.65 -17.62 12.51
CA ARG A 557 -9.19 -18.67 11.66
C ARG A 557 -10.56 -18.23 11.13
N ILE A 558 -10.76 -18.30 9.82
CA ILE A 558 -12.03 -17.96 9.19
C ILE A 558 -12.50 -19.17 8.39
N THR A 559 -13.68 -19.70 8.74
CA THR A 559 -14.33 -20.75 7.96
C THR A 559 -15.16 -20.09 6.88
N LEU A 560 -14.78 -20.31 5.62
CA LEU A 560 -15.37 -19.65 4.45
C LEU A 560 -15.46 -20.59 3.24
N ALA A 561 -16.20 -20.17 2.22
CA ALA A 561 -16.35 -20.88 0.96
C ALA A 561 -16.18 -19.93 -0.24
N LEU A 562 -15.41 -20.34 -1.24
CA LEU A 562 -15.11 -19.58 -2.44
C LEU A 562 -14.99 -20.52 -3.65
N ALA A 563 -15.69 -20.19 -4.73
CA ALA A 563 -15.53 -20.89 -6.01
C ALA A 563 -14.22 -20.50 -6.74
N THR A 564 -13.71 -21.40 -7.57
CA THR A 564 -12.50 -21.19 -8.39
C THR A 564 -12.61 -20.06 -9.41
N THR A 565 -13.82 -19.58 -9.71
CA THR A 565 -14.08 -18.47 -10.65
C THR A 565 -13.91 -17.07 -10.06
N ASN A 566 -13.65 -16.95 -8.74
CA ASN A 566 -13.74 -15.68 -8.01
C ASN A 566 -12.50 -15.38 -7.13
N VAL A 567 -11.33 -15.92 -7.51
CA VAL A 567 -10.07 -15.78 -6.76
C VAL A 567 -9.45 -14.38 -6.82
N GLY A 568 -8.51 -14.10 -5.91
CA GLY A 568 -7.76 -12.82 -5.84
C GLY A 568 -8.35 -11.78 -4.87
N GLY A 569 -9.43 -12.14 -4.17
CA GLY A 569 -10.02 -11.34 -3.10
C GLY A 569 -9.26 -11.46 -1.77
N SER A 570 -9.42 -10.48 -0.89
CA SER A 570 -8.91 -10.57 0.49
C SER A 570 -9.90 -10.00 1.51
N ILE A 571 -9.82 -10.48 2.75
CA ILE A 571 -10.57 -9.98 3.90
C ILE A 571 -9.60 -9.25 4.81
N GLU A 572 -9.79 -7.95 4.97
CA GLU A 572 -9.09 -7.18 6.00
C GLU A 572 -9.85 -7.26 7.32
N LEU A 573 -9.13 -7.57 8.40
CA LEU A 573 -9.63 -7.48 9.77
C LEU A 573 -9.23 -6.13 10.34
N ARG A 574 -10.21 -5.33 10.77
CA ARG A 574 -10.00 -3.97 11.26
C ARG A 574 -10.65 -3.76 12.63
N LEU A 575 -10.04 -2.90 13.45
CA LEU A 575 -10.60 -2.53 14.75
C LEU A 575 -11.28 -1.16 14.72
N ASP A 576 -12.36 -1.04 15.49
CA ASP A 576 -13.13 0.15 15.87
C ASP A 576 -13.85 0.90 14.74
N SER A 577 -13.40 0.78 13.49
CA SER A 577 -14.14 1.27 12.32
C SER A 577 -13.73 0.55 11.02
N LYS A 578 -14.56 0.65 9.98
CA LYS A 578 -14.27 0.13 8.63
C LYS A 578 -12.99 0.72 7.98
N THR A 579 -12.51 1.86 8.48
CA THR A 579 -11.25 2.49 8.06
C THR A 579 -10.22 2.51 9.18
N GLY A 580 -10.47 1.79 10.27
CA GLY A 580 -9.61 1.72 11.44
C GLY A 580 -8.35 0.89 11.19
N PRO A 581 -7.51 0.71 12.23
CA PRO A 581 -6.29 -0.07 12.12
C PRO A 581 -6.56 -1.46 11.57
N VAL A 582 -5.81 -1.87 10.54
CA VAL A 582 -5.80 -3.26 10.05
C VAL A 582 -4.96 -4.06 11.03
N ILE A 583 -5.55 -5.11 11.58
CA ILE A 583 -4.85 -6.06 12.46
C ILE A 583 -4.36 -7.29 11.70
N GLY A 584 -4.92 -7.59 10.53
CA GLY A 584 -4.41 -8.58 9.58
C GLY A 584 -5.22 -8.63 8.30
N THR A 585 -4.69 -9.29 7.29
CA THR A 585 -5.31 -9.42 5.97
C THR A 585 -5.22 -10.88 5.51
N MET A 586 -6.36 -11.51 5.30
CA MET A 586 -6.43 -12.87 4.75
C MET A 586 -6.65 -12.80 3.25
N VAL A 587 -5.69 -13.28 2.46
CA VAL A 587 -5.92 -13.57 1.03
C VAL A 587 -6.80 -14.82 0.97
N VAL A 588 -7.93 -14.73 0.28
CA VAL A 588 -8.92 -15.83 0.29
C VAL A 588 -8.56 -16.84 -0.78
N GLN A 589 -8.23 -18.06 -0.35
CA GLN A 589 -8.00 -19.20 -1.24
C GLN A 589 -9.33 -19.83 -1.68
N PRO A 590 -9.43 -20.37 -2.91
CA PRO A 590 -10.63 -21.08 -3.32
C PRO A 590 -10.81 -22.36 -2.52
N THR A 591 -12.07 -22.71 -2.25
CA THR A 591 -12.47 -23.94 -1.56
C THR A 591 -13.18 -24.92 -2.51
N GLY A 592 -13.09 -24.66 -3.82
CA GLY A 592 -13.73 -25.42 -4.89
C GLY A 592 -15.14 -24.91 -5.25
N SER A 593 -15.97 -24.54 -4.27
CA SER A 593 -17.34 -24.03 -4.52
C SER A 593 -17.82 -23.06 -3.43
N PHE A 594 -18.89 -22.30 -3.72
CA PHE A 594 -19.54 -21.41 -2.74
C PHE A 594 -20.27 -22.13 -1.59
N VAL A 595 -20.31 -23.47 -1.59
CA VAL A 595 -20.93 -24.28 -0.53
C VAL A 595 -19.97 -25.26 0.13
N THR A 596 -18.73 -25.34 -0.34
CA THR A 596 -17.66 -26.15 0.26
C THR A 596 -16.91 -25.25 1.25
N TYR A 597 -17.10 -25.46 2.54
CA TYR A 597 -16.48 -24.61 3.58
C TYR A 597 -15.17 -25.20 4.06
N PHE A 598 -14.13 -24.37 4.11
CA PHE A 598 -12.82 -24.70 4.65
C PHE A 598 -12.34 -23.58 5.58
N THR A 599 -11.49 -23.94 6.54
CA THR A 599 -10.97 -22.98 7.52
C THR A 599 -9.58 -22.52 7.11
N GLN A 600 -9.49 -21.27 6.69
CA GLN A 600 -8.24 -20.61 6.37
C GLN A 600 -7.74 -19.81 7.58
N LYS A 601 -6.44 -19.55 7.61
CA LYS A 601 -5.77 -18.87 8.72
C LYS A 601 -4.95 -17.71 8.20
N THR A 602 -4.70 -16.75 9.07
CA THR A 602 -3.69 -15.71 8.82
C THR A 602 -3.22 -15.14 10.15
N GLU A 603 -2.03 -14.57 10.15
CA GLU A 603 -1.50 -13.84 11.29
C GLU A 603 -2.25 -12.52 11.49
N ILE A 604 -2.32 -12.11 12.75
CA ILE A 604 -2.79 -10.80 13.13
C ILE A 604 -1.88 -10.19 14.20
N SER A 605 -1.91 -8.88 14.35
CA SER A 605 -1.18 -8.18 15.40
C SER A 605 -1.96 -6.98 15.91
N GLY A 606 -1.68 -6.57 17.15
CA GLY A 606 -2.24 -5.33 17.72
C GLY A 606 -3.69 -5.40 18.20
N ALA A 607 -4.26 -6.61 18.34
CA ALA A 607 -5.60 -6.80 18.90
C ALA A 607 -5.54 -7.29 20.36
N SER A 608 -5.93 -6.43 21.31
CA SER A 608 -6.02 -6.74 22.75
C SER A 608 -7.16 -5.93 23.37
N GLY A 609 -7.74 -6.37 24.48
CA GLY A 609 -8.88 -5.69 25.09
C GLY A 609 -10.18 -5.89 24.30
N THR A 610 -11.17 -5.02 24.52
CA THR A 610 -12.48 -5.12 23.88
C THR A 610 -12.65 -4.06 22.79
N HIS A 611 -12.98 -4.49 21.57
CA HIS A 611 -13.08 -3.63 20.38
C HIS A 611 -14.31 -4.00 19.54
N SER A 612 -14.73 -3.09 18.65
CA SER A 612 -15.56 -3.49 17.50
C SER A 612 -14.64 -4.06 16.41
N LEU A 613 -14.96 -5.27 15.93
CA LEU A 613 -14.25 -5.95 14.85
C LEU A 613 -14.98 -5.71 13.52
N PHE A 614 -14.25 -5.35 12.49
CA PHE A 614 -14.73 -5.25 11.12
C PHE A 614 -14.03 -6.28 10.24
N LEU A 615 -14.80 -7.03 9.46
CA LEU A 615 -14.31 -7.79 8.31
C LEU A 615 -14.68 -7.00 7.07
N VAL A 616 -13.69 -6.60 6.26
CA VAL A 616 -13.90 -5.78 5.06
C VAL A 616 -13.35 -6.53 3.86
N GLY A 617 -14.21 -6.81 2.88
CA GLY A 617 -13.79 -7.45 1.64
C GLY A 617 -13.06 -6.49 0.71
N LYS A 618 -12.09 -7.01 -0.04
CA LYS A 618 -11.24 -6.24 -0.96
C LYS A 618 -11.02 -6.94 -2.29
N ASN A 619 -10.74 -6.13 -3.30
CA ASN A 619 -10.26 -6.46 -4.66
C ASN A 619 -11.27 -7.14 -5.59
N VAL A 620 -12.16 -8.01 -5.11
CA VAL A 620 -13.09 -8.79 -5.95
C VAL A 620 -14.53 -8.66 -5.43
N SER A 621 -15.54 -8.65 -6.32
CA SER A 621 -16.95 -8.37 -5.97
C SER A 621 -17.69 -9.50 -5.25
N ASN A 622 -17.12 -10.70 -5.16
CA ASN A 622 -17.68 -11.82 -4.40
C ASN A 622 -16.53 -12.74 -3.96
N ILE A 623 -15.90 -12.38 -2.85
CA ILE A 623 -14.66 -12.97 -2.36
C ILE A 623 -14.87 -14.18 -1.46
N ALA A 624 -16.03 -14.31 -0.79
CA ALA A 624 -16.33 -15.43 0.08
C ALA A 624 -17.79 -15.47 0.53
N ASN A 625 -18.28 -16.67 0.81
CA ASN A 625 -19.31 -16.89 1.81
C ASN A 625 -18.62 -17.20 3.15
N VAL A 626 -18.99 -16.52 4.23
CA VAL A 626 -18.32 -16.65 5.55
C VAL A 626 -19.26 -17.34 6.53
N GLN A 627 -18.75 -18.34 7.27
CA GLN A 627 -19.53 -19.07 8.26
C GLN A 627 -19.18 -18.67 9.70
N LYS A 628 -17.90 -18.57 10.04
CA LYS A 628 -17.46 -18.23 11.40
C LYS A 628 -16.02 -17.71 11.43
N ILE A 629 -15.71 -17.01 12.52
CA ILE A 629 -14.42 -16.38 12.80
C ILE A 629 -13.97 -16.80 14.21
N GLN A 630 -12.71 -17.13 14.40
CA GLN A 630 -12.17 -17.44 15.72
C GLN A 630 -10.72 -16.97 15.84
N PHE A 631 -10.40 -16.26 16.91
CA PHE A 631 -9.05 -15.77 17.18
C PHE A 631 -8.28 -16.74 18.09
N SER A 632 -6.95 -16.63 18.06
CA SER A 632 -6.08 -17.48 18.88
C SER A 632 -4.85 -16.72 19.35
N THR A 633 -4.35 -17.09 20.52
CA THR A 633 -3.05 -16.65 21.05
C THR A 633 -1.88 -17.38 20.39
N GLN A 634 -2.13 -18.41 19.58
CA GLN A 634 -1.11 -19.16 18.85
C GLN A 634 -0.55 -18.29 17.70
N GLU A 635 0.77 -18.09 17.68
CA GLU A 635 1.49 -17.54 16.53
C GLU A 635 1.50 -18.57 15.39
N LEU A 636 1.49 -18.11 14.13
CA LEU A 636 1.63 -19.01 12.99
C LEU A 636 3.10 -19.11 12.60
N ILE A 637 3.51 -20.28 12.14
CA ILE A 637 4.84 -20.50 11.59
C ILE A 637 4.69 -20.47 10.08
N ARG A 638 5.30 -19.48 9.44
CA ARG A 638 5.20 -19.29 8.00
C ARG A 638 6.22 -20.16 7.29
N ILE A 639 5.71 -21.11 6.52
CA ILE A 639 6.51 -22.10 5.80
C ILE A 639 6.38 -21.82 4.31
N MET A 640 7.48 -21.60 3.62
CA MET A 640 7.51 -21.44 2.17
C MET A 640 7.97 -22.73 1.49
N PRO A 641 7.08 -23.50 0.85
CA PRO A 641 7.48 -24.55 -0.09
C PRO A 641 8.09 -23.90 -1.33
N LEU A 642 9.39 -24.07 -1.55
CA LEU A 642 10.14 -23.46 -2.65
C LEU A 642 10.73 -24.54 -3.56
N GLY A 643 10.44 -24.47 -4.86
CA GLY A 643 10.96 -25.46 -5.79
C GLY A 643 10.50 -25.29 -7.22
N ASP A 644 10.65 -26.37 -7.99
CA ASP A 644 10.21 -26.46 -9.38
C ASP A 644 8.81 -27.10 -9.51
N SER A 645 8.53 -27.81 -10.60
CA SER A 645 7.23 -28.47 -10.86
C SER A 645 6.86 -29.50 -9.79
N ILE A 646 7.84 -30.12 -9.13
CA ILE A 646 7.61 -31.10 -8.06
C ILE A 646 6.98 -30.42 -6.83
N THR A 647 7.39 -29.18 -6.53
CA THR A 647 6.76 -28.39 -5.47
C THR A 647 5.47 -27.72 -5.96
N GLN A 648 5.41 -27.27 -7.21
CA GLN A 648 4.21 -26.64 -7.76
C GLN A 648 3.01 -27.61 -7.81
N SER A 649 3.27 -28.90 -7.97
CA SER A 649 2.32 -29.91 -8.46
C SER A 649 2.17 -29.90 -9.98
N PHE A 650 1.92 -31.09 -10.53
CA PHE A 650 1.72 -31.35 -11.95
C PHE A 650 0.53 -32.31 -12.15
N GLY A 651 -0.22 -32.15 -13.25
CA GLY A 651 -1.37 -33.00 -13.54
C GLY A 651 -2.51 -32.84 -12.51
N ASN A 652 -3.09 -33.96 -12.07
CA ASN A 652 -4.21 -34.00 -11.13
C ASN A 652 -3.79 -34.33 -9.68
N PHE A 653 -2.52 -34.11 -9.33
CA PHE A 653 -2.00 -34.40 -8.00
C PHE A 653 -1.96 -33.12 -7.13
N ASN A 654 -1.86 -33.30 -5.81
CA ASN A 654 -1.87 -32.18 -4.87
C ASN A 654 -0.48 -31.71 -4.43
N SER A 655 0.58 -32.38 -4.87
CA SER A 655 1.94 -32.27 -4.32
C SER A 655 2.04 -32.77 -2.87
N TYR A 656 3.26 -33.08 -2.43
CA TYR A 656 3.60 -33.38 -1.03
C TYR A 656 3.05 -32.34 -0.04
N ARG A 657 2.80 -31.10 -0.49
CA ARG A 657 2.28 -30.00 0.31
C ARG A 657 0.97 -30.35 1.01
N TYR A 658 0.03 -30.98 0.31
CA TYR A 658 -1.26 -31.39 0.89
C TYR A 658 -1.07 -32.33 2.08
N TYR A 659 -0.32 -33.41 1.88
CA TYR A 659 -0.05 -34.41 2.91
C TYR A 659 0.78 -33.87 4.07
N LEU A 660 1.73 -32.99 3.78
CA LEU A 660 2.54 -32.33 4.80
C LEU A 660 1.68 -31.39 5.65
N TRP A 661 0.82 -30.59 5.03
CA TRP A 661 -0.09 -29.67 5.71
C TRP A 661 -1.02 -30.43 6.66
N GLN A 662 -1.67 -31.50 6.19
CA GLN A 662 -2.54 -32.33 7.04
C GLN A 662 -1.80 -32.86 8.27
N LYS A 663 -0.58 -33.37 8.12
CA LYS A 663 0.23 -33.87 9.24
C LYS A 663 0.57 -32.77 10.25
N LEU A 664 0.86 -31.56 9.78
CA LEU A 664 1.18 -30.43 10.64
C LEU A 664 -0.05 -29.97 11.43
N GLU A 665 -1.22 -29.90 10.78
CA GLU A 665 -2.49 -29.56 11.39
C GLU A 665 -2.97 -30.61 12.40
N ASP A 666 -2.90 -31.90 12.04
CA ASP A 666 -3.26 -33.01 12.92
C ASP A 666 -2.38 -33.06 14.18
N ALA A 667 -1.12 -32.65 14.05
CA ALA A 667 -0.18 -32.51 15.16
C ALA A 667 -0.38 -31.21 15.98
N GLY A 668 -1.28 -30.31 15.55
CA GLY A 668 -1.63 -29.08 16.26
C GLY A 668 -0.67 -27.92 16.03
N TYR A 669 0.25 -28.02 15.07
CA TYR A 669 1.11 -26.90 14.72
C TYR A 669 0.29 -25.79 14.08
N GLY A 670 0.47 -24.55 14.54
CA GLY A 670 -0.10 -23.37 13.90
C GLY A 670 0.77 -23.02 12.71
N VAL A 671 0.48 -23.56 11.53
CA VAL A 671 1.26 -23.30 10.31
C VAL A 671 0.47 -22.46 9.32
N ASP A 672 1.21 -21.70 8.52
CA ASP A 672 0.73 -20.90 7.40
C ASP A 672 1.67 -21.18 6.23
N PHE A 673 1.17 -21.78 5.16
CA PHE A 673 1.98 -21.88 3.95
C PHE A 673 1.99 -20.51 3.28
N VAL A 674 3.15 -20.10 2.79
CA VAL A 674 3.32 -18.76 2.23
C VAL A 674 4.01 -18.80 0.88
N GLY A 675 3.54 -17.94 -0.04
CA GLY A 675 4.08 -17.80 -1.37
C GLY A 675 3.12 -17.03 -2.27
N SER A 676 3.55 -16.71 -3.48
CA SER A 676 2.73 -15.99 -4.46
C SER A 676 1.90 -16.91 -5.36
N GLN A 677 2.14 -18.22 -5.31
CA GLN A 677 1.45 -19.20 -6.13
C GLN A 677 0.47 -20.03 -5.31
N THR A 678 -0.68 -20.37 -5.91
CA THR A 678 -1.71 -21.22 -5.30
C THR A 678 -2.15 -22.36 -6.22
N LYS A 679 -1.53 -22.43 -7.40
CA LYS A 679 -1.96 -23.25 -8.53
C LYS A 679 -0.86 -24.21 -8.97
N ALA A 680 -1.30 -25.37 -9.42
CA ALA A 680 -0.49 -26.38 -10.09
C ALA A 680 0.01 -25.88 -11.46
N ALA A 681 0.96 -26.63 -12.03
CA ALA A 681 1.50 -26.34 -13.36
C ALA A 681 0.38 -26.29 -14.42
N GLY A 682 0.45 -25.32 -15.33
CA GLY A 682 -0.61 -25.09 -16.33
C GLY A 682 -1.78 -24.25 -15.82
N ASP A 683 -1.60 -23.51 -14.73
CA ASP A 683 -2.57 -22.56 -14.15
C ASP A 683 -3.88 -23.23 -13.68
N GLN A 684 -3.78 -24.50 -13.29
CA GLN A 684 -4.88 -25.30 -12.74
C GLN A 684 -4.87 -25.26 -11.21
N PHE A 685 -6.04 -25.39 -10.59
CA PHE A 685 -6.12 -25.59 -9.13
C PHE A 685 -5.72 -27.03 -8.75
N PRO A 686 -5.19 -27.25 -7.55
CA PRO A 686 -4.99 -28.60 -7.03
C PRO A 686 -6.30 -29.39 -7.00
N ALA A 687 -6.20 -30.72 -6.96
CA ALA A 687 -7.36 -31.60 -6.97
C ALA A 687 -8.23 -31.43 -5.71
N ASP A 688 -7.59 -31.21 -4.56
CA ASP A 688 -8.23 -30.95 -3.28
C ASP A 688 -8.06 -29.49 -2.85
N PHE A 689 -9.06 -28.97 -2.14
CA PHE A 689 -9.12 -27.56 -1.73
C PHE A 689 -9.15 -27.36 -0.20
N ASP A 690 -9.06 -28.44 0.56
CA ASP A 690 -9.15 -28.45 2.03
C ASP A 690 -7.77 -28.40 2.71
N PHE A 691 -6.85 -27.64 2.12
CA PHE A 691 -5.54 -27.35 2.67
C PHE A 691 -5.09 -25.95 2.29
N ASP A 692 -4.01 -25.48 2.92
CA ASP A 692 -3.36 -24.24 2.55
C ASP A 692 -2.56 -24.40 1.24
N GLN A 693 -2.98 -23.66 0.21
CA GLN A 693 -2.51 -23.85 -1.16
C GLN A 693 -1.27 -23.03 -1.50
N ASP A 694 -0.84 -22.11 -0.64
CA ASP A 694 0.23 -21.16 -0.95
C ASP A 694 1.61 -21.83 -1.11
N HIS A 695 2.39 -21.41 -2.12
CA HIS A 695 3.74 -21.91 -2.38
C HIS A 695 4.58 -21.00 -3.30
N GLU A 696 5.85 -21.35 -3.46
CA GLU A 696 6.79 -20.83 -4.46
C GLU A 696 7.39 -21.97 -5.32
N GLY A 697 6.58 -22.98 -5.63
CA GLY A 697 6.82 -23.94 -6.71
C GLY A 697 6.58 -23.34 -8.11
N HIS A 698 7.56 -23.45 -9.02
CA HIS A 698 7.49 -22.93 -10.39
C HIS A 698 7.94 -23.96 -11.44
N SER A 699 7.00 -24.50 -12.19
CA SER A 699 7.26 -25.49 -13.23
C SER A 699 8.21 -24.96 -14.31
N GLY A 700 9.23 -25.77 -14.65
CA GLY A 700 10.27 -25.43 -15.61
C GLY A 700 11.38 -24.52 -15.10
N PHE A 701 11.27 -23.95 -13.89
CA PHE A 701 12.29 -23.04 -13.38
C PHE A 701 13.55 -23.80 -12.94
N THR A 702 14.70 -23.21 -13.22
CA THR A 702 16.01 -23.63 -12.69
C THR A 702 16.34 -22.90 -11.40
N THR A 703 17.43 -23.30 -10.74
CA THR A 703 17.98 -22.57 -9.60
C THR A 703 18.30 -21.10 -9.92
N ALA A 704 18.69 -20.79 -11.16
CA ALA A 704 18.99 -19.42 -11.58
C ALA A 704 17.74 -18.55 -11.66
N ASP A 705 16.63 -19.11 -12.15
CA ASP A 705 15.35 -18.41 -12.31
C ASP A 705 14.74 -18.07 -10.94
N ILE A 706 14.73 -19.06 -10.01
CA ILE A 706 14.30 -18.84 -8.63
C ILE A 706 15.17 -17.78 -7.94
N LYS A 707 16.49 -17.85 -8.10
CA LYS A 707 17.42 -16.86 -7.53
C LYS A 707 17.09 -15.42 -7.96
N ALA A 708 16.68 -15.23 -9.21
CA ALA A 708 16.34 -13.90 -9.72
C ALA A 708 15.13 -13.28 -9.02
N GLN A 709 14.24 -14.10 -8.45
CA GLN A 709 12.94 -13.66 -7.93
C GLN A 709 12.82 -13.77 -6.40
N ILE A 710 13.58 -14.66 -5.76
CA ILE A 710 13.39 -15.05 -4.35
C ILE A 710 13.46 -13.88 -3.36
N ALA A 711 14.22 -12.82 -3.67
CA ALA A 711 14.25 -11.62 -2.84
C ALA A 711 12.86 -10.98 -2.69
N ASN A 712 12.10 -10.87 -3.79
CA ASN A 712 10.78 -10.25 -3.80
C ASN A 712 9.76 -11.14 -3.07
N TRP A 713 9.79 -12.45 -3.37
CA TRP A 713 8.90 -13.42 -2.73
C TRP A 713 9.15 -13.49 -1.22
N ALA A 714 10.40 -13.57 -0.80
CA ALA A 714 10.76 -13.58 0.61
C ALA A 714 10.40 -12.27 1.32
N LEU A 715 10.55 -11.10 0.68
CA LEU A 715 10.12 -9.83 1.27
C LEU A 715 8.59 -9.76 1.46
N SER A 716 7.83 -10.36 0.54
CA SER A 716 6.37 -10.38 0.60
C SER A 716 5.85 -11.38 1.63
N ALA A 717 6.35 -12.62 1.59
CA ALA A 717 5.90 -13.73 2.44
C ALA A 717 6.59 -13.77 3.82
N GLN A 718 7.78 -13.19 3.93
CA GLN A 718 8.63 -13.12 5.12
C GLN A 718 8.85 -14.47 5.84
N PRO A 719 9.07 -15.60 5.15
CA PRO A 719 8.98 -16.94 5.76
C PRO A 719 9.88 -17.15 7.00
N ASP A 720 9.38 -17.95 7.94
CA ASP A 720 10.13 -18.43 9.11
C ASP A 720 10.90 -19.72 8.79
N VAL A 721 10.32 -20.54 7.91
CA VAL A 721 10.90 -21.78 7.40
C VAL A 721 10.78 -21.83 5.88
N VAL A 722 11.82 -22.31 5.19
CA VAL A 722 11.77 -22.56 3.74
C VAL A 722 12.11 -24.02 3.46
N LEU A 723 11.23 -24.70 2.72
CA LEU A 723 11.45 -26.07 2.24
C LEU A 723 11.99 -25.98 0.81
N ILE A 724 13.25 -26.34 0.59
CA ILE A 724 13.90 -26.21 -0.72
C ILE A 724 14.04 -27.59 -1.36
N HIS A 725 13.29 -27.83 -2.43
CA HIS A 725 13.51 -28.93 -3.38
C HIS A 725 13.66 -28.33 -4.77
N LEU A 726 14.91 -28.10 -5.18
CA LEU A 726 15.22 -27.29 -6.35
C LEU A 726 16.55 -27.72 -6.98
N GLY A 727 16.57 -27.86 -8.30
CA GLY A 727 17.74 -28.26 -9.09
C GLY A 727 17.48 -29.37 -10.09
N THR A 728 16.29 -29.98 -10.08
CA THR A 728 15.90 -31.05 -11.00
C THR A 728 16.02 -30.59 -12.45
N ASN A 729 15.50 -29.40 -12.75
CA ASN A 729 15.57 -28.82 -14.10
C ASN A 729 16.99 -28.46 -14.52
N ASP A 730 17.85 -27.97 -13.61
CA ASP A 730 19.26 -27.73 -13.90
C ASP A 730 19.97 -29.01 -14.37
N MET A 731 19.66 -30.15 -13.73
CA MET A 731 20.26 -31.44 -14.06
C MET A 731 19.70 -32.00 -15.38
N ARG A 732 18.41 -31.81 -15.65
CA ARG A 732 17.77 -32.19 -16.91
C ARG A 732 18.25 -31.36 -18.09
N PHE A 733 18.50 -30.07 -17.89
CA PHE A 733 18.91 -29.14 -18.95
C PHE A 733 20.43 -29.02 -19.10
N GLY A 734 21.22 -29.77 -18.32
CA GLY A 734 22.68 -29.79 -18.44
C GLY A 734 23.37 -28.50 -17.97
N MET A 735 22.75 -27.73 -17.07
CA MET A 735 23.30 -26.45 -16.55
C MET A 735 24.50 -26.64 -15.60
N GLY A 736 24.71 -27.88 -15.14
CA GLY A 736 25.86 -28.32 -14.35
C GLY A 736 25.68 -28.17 -12.84
N THR A 737 26.11 -29.19 -12.09
CA THR A 737 25.96 -29.28 -10.63
C THR A 737 26.53 -28.08 -9.88
N ASN A 738 27.71 -27.60 -10.26
CA ASN A 738 28.36 -26.47 -9.58
C ASN A 738 27.54 -25.18 -9.70
N THR A 739 26.98 -24.91 -10.87
CA THR A 739 26.11 -23.74 -11.11
C THR A 739 24.89 -23.80 -10.22
N ALA A 740 24.22 -24.96 -10.18
CA ALA A 740 23.02 -25.17 -9.37
C ALA A 740 23.30 -25.01 -7.86
N ILE A 741 24.39 -25.60 -7.37
CA ILE A 741 24.79 -25.48 -5.97
C ILE A 741 25.12 -24.03 -5.59
N ASN A 742 25.85 -23.29 -6.43
CA ASN A 742 26.16 -21.89 -6.17
C ASN A 742 24.90 -21.01 -6.16
N ASN A 743 23.92 -21.31 -7.03
CA ASN A 743 22.65 -20.58 -7.03
C ASN A 743 21.83 -20.85 -5.76
N ILE A 744 21.85 -22.08 -5.24
CA ILE A 744 21.18 -22.42 -3.97
C ILE A 744 21.86 -21.72 -2.79
N GLU A 745 23.20 -21.63 -2.81
CA GLU A 745 23.96 -20.83 -1.84
C GLU A 745 23.49 -19.37 -1.83
N ASP A 746 23.45 -18.74 -3.01
CA ASP A 746 22.95 -17.36 -3.17
C ASP A 746 21.48 -17.22 -2.71
N ILE A 747 20.61 -18.19 -3.01
CA ILE A 747 19.20 -18.21 -2.58
C ILE A 747 19.12 -18.20 -1.05
N ILE A 748 19.89 -19.05 -0.37
CA ILE A 748 19.93 -19.11 1.10
C ILE A 748 20.41 -17.78 1.70
N ASP A 749 21.42 -17.16 1.10
CA ASP A 749 21.91 -15.85 1.54
C ASP A 749 20.87 -14.74 1.34
N ILE A 750 20.12 -14.76 0.23
CA ILE A 750 19.02 -13.83 -0.01
C ILE A 750 17.92 -14.01 1.04
N LEU A 751 17.52 -15.26 1.32
CA LEU A 751 16.52 -15.57 2.35
C LEU A 751 16.94 -15.03 3.73
N ARG A 752 18.22 -15.22 4.10
CA ARG A 752 18.80 -14.70 5.35
C ARG A 752 18.90 -13.18 5.39
N SER A 753 19.06 -12.53 4.24
CA SER A 753 19.06 -11.07 4.17
C SER A 753 17.69 -10.46 4.47
N VAL A 754 16.62 -11.23 4.27
CA VAL A 754 15.24 -10.84 4.61
C VAL A 754 14.90 -11.24 6.04
N ASN A 755 15.13 -12.50 6.39
CA ASN A 755 14.94 -13.01 7.75
C ASN A 755 16.23 -13.71 8.23
N PRO A 756 17.04 -13.07 9.08
CA PRO A 756 18.31 -13.65 9.54
C PRO A 756 18.13 -14.90 10.42
N ASN A 757 16.91 -15.16 10.90
CA ASN A 757 16.57 -16.34 11.70
C ASN A 757 15.83 -17.42 10.90
N VAL A 758 15.70 -17.26 9.57
CA VAL A 758 15.01 -18.23 8.72
C VAL A 758 15.63 -19.62 8.88
N LYS A 759 14.78 -20.64 9.08
CA LYS A 759 15.20 -22.04 9.11
C LYS A 759 15.07 -22.61 7.70
N ILE A 760 16.08 -23.31 7.23
CA ILE A 760 16.06 -23.92 5.90
C ILE A 760 15.97 -25.43 6.06
N VAL A 761 15.06 -26.06 5.34
CA VAL A 761 15.03 -27.51 5.19
C VAL A 761 15.36 -27.81 3.73
N LEU A 762 16.58 -28.29 3.47
CA LEU A 762 17.15 -28.45 2.13
C LEU A 762 17.10 -29.92 1.71
N ALA A 763 16.38 -30.22 0.63
CA ALA A 763 16.23 -31.57 0.13
C ALA A 763 17.35 -31.97 -0.84
N LYS A 764 17.77 -33.23 -0.76
CA LYS A 764 18.25 -33.96 -1.94
C LYS A 764 17.09 -34.10 -2.94
N LEU A 765 17.40 -34.08 -4.24
CA LEU A 765 16.41 -34.28 -5.31
C LEU A 765 15.96 -35.74 -5.36
N ILE A 766 14.71 -35.97 -5.76
CA ILE A 766 14.24 -37.31 -6.16
C ILE A 766 14.89 -37.71 -7.50
N PRO A 767 14.91 -39.00 -7.88
CA PRO A 767 15.33 -39.42 -9.22
C PRO A 767 14.49 -38.77 -10.33
N ALA A 768 15.11 -38.50 -11.49
CA ALA A 768 14.45 -37.96 -12.68
C ALA A 768 14.89 -38.77 -13.91
N GLY A 769 13.93 -39.36 -14.63
CA GLY A 769 14.18 -40.36 -15.67
C GLY A 769 14.79 -39.81 -16.96
N ASP A 770 14.64 -38.51 -17.21
CA ASP A 770 15.16 -37.81 -18.40
C ASP A 770 16.40 -36.96 -18.10
N ALA A 771 16.92 -36.99 -16.86
CA ALA A 771 18.20 -36.39 -16.54
C ALA A 771 19.37 -37.23 -17.10
N ALA A 772 20.50 -36.57 -17.39
CA ALA A 772 21.70 -37.29 -17.80
C ALA A 772 22.14 -38.31 -16.72
N PRO A 773 22.59 -39.52 -17.08
CA PRO A 773 23.00 -40.53 -16.11
C PRO A 773 23.99 -40.00 -15.07
N GLY A 774 23.69 -40.18 -13.78
CA GLY A 774 24.53 -39.70 -12.68
C GLY A 774 24.35 -38.22 -12.31
N ALA A 775 23.58 -37.43 -13.06
CA ALA A 775 23.46 -35.98 -12.80
C ALA A 775 22.77 -35.68 -11.47
N ILE A 776 21.67 -36.39 -11.16
CA ILE A 776 20.93 -36.24 -9.90
C ILE A 776 21.80 -36.70 -8.72
N GLU A 777 22.50 -37.82 -8.86
CA GLU A 777 23.41 -38.36 -7.85
C GLU A 777 24.56 -37.40 -7.57
N ASN A 778 25.23 -36.90 -8.62
CA ASN A 778 26.30 -35.92 -8.50
C ASN A 778 25.86 -34.63 -7.80
N PHE A 779 24.62 -34.18 -8.05
CA PHE A 779 24.03 -33.05 -7.34
C PHE A 779 23.75 -33.39 -5.87
N ASN A 780 23.12 -34.53 -5.61
CA ASN A 780 22.77 -34.97 -4.26
C ASN A 780 23.99 -35.20 -3.37
N ASP A 781 25.11 -35.65 -3.94
CA ASP A 781 26.39 -35.81 -3.23
C ASP A 781 26.99 -34.47 -2.76
N ARG A 782 26.59 -33.35 -3.37
CA ARG A 782 27.03 -32.00 -2.99
C ARG A 782 26.22 -31.38 -1.86
N ILE A 783 24.98 -31.82 -1.64
CA ILE A 783 24.08 -31.26 -0.63
C ILE A 783 24.64 -31.34 0.81
N PRO A 784 25.18 -32.47 1.29
CA PRO A 784 25.76 -32.52 2.64
C PRO A 784 26.87 -31.50 2.88
N SER A 785 27.71 -31.27 1.86
CA SER A 785 28.80 -30.29 1.95
C SER A 785 28.27 -28.86 2.00
N LEU A 786 27.24 -28.54 1.19
CA LEU A 786 26.58 -27.23 1.21
C LEU A 786 25.90 -26.96 2.56
N VAL A 787 25.20 -27.95 3.12
CA VAL A 787 24.58 -27.84 4.44
C VAL A 787 25.64 -27.55 5.51
N ASN A 788 26.74 -28.30 5.52
CA ASN A 788 27.83 -28.06 6.48
C ASN A 788 28.46 -26.67 6.34
N LEU A 789 28.62 -26.19 5.10
CA LEU A 789 29.17 -24.87 4.83
C LEU A 789 28.26 -23.74 5.32
N MET A 790 26.96 -23.86 5.04
CA MET A 790 26.02 -22.76 5.21
C MET A 790 25.27 -22.80 6.53
N ASN A 791 25.27 -23.91 7.27
CA ASN A 791 24.53 -24.03 8.52
C ASN A 791 25.08 -23.11 9.63
N THR A 792 24.19 -22.42 10.35
CA THR A 792 24.57 -21.54 11.47
C THR A 792 23.66 -21.78 12.69
N VAL A 793 24.07 -21.29 13.86
CA VAL A 793 23.23 -21.37 15.08
C VAL A 793 21.97 -20.50 14.94
N GLN A 794 22.08 -19.35 14.28
CA GLN A 794 20.99 -18.38 14.12
C GLN A 794 19.98 -18.81 13.04
N SER A 795 20.47 -19.28 11.90
CA SER A 795 19.70 -19.79 10.77
C SER A 795 20.15 -21.23 10.49
N ARG A 796 19.43 -22.18 11.07
CA ARG A 796 19.72 -23.62 10.94
C ARG A 796 19.33 -24.13 9.57
N ILE A 797 20.15 -25.02 9.01
CA ILE A 797 19.85 -25.78 7.80
C ILE A 797 19.75 -27.26 8.16
N ILE A 798 18.62 -27.87 7.85
CA ILE A 798 18.40 -29.32 8.01
C ILE A 798 18.33 -29.96 6.63
N MET A 799 19.05 -31.06 6.45
CA MET A 799 19.00 -31.84 5.22
C MET A 799 17.82 -32.83 5.25
N VAL A 800 17.10 -32.97 4.15
CA VAL A 800 16.10 -34.03 3.93
C VAL A 800 16.54 -34.91 2.77
N ASP A 801 16.55 -36.22 2.97
CA ASP A 801 16.86 -37.17 1.89
C ASP A 801 15.57 -37.61 1.19
N GLN A 802 15.22 -36.96 0.07
CA GLN A 802 14.10 -37.39 -0.77
C GLN A 802 14.49 -38.46 -1.79
N TYR A 803 15.79 -38.75 -1.98
CA TYR A 803 16.29 -39.64 -3.02
C TYR A 803 16.23 -41.11 -2.62
N THR A 804 16.80 -41.43 -1.46
CA THR A 804 17.07 -42.83 -1.06
C THR A 804 15.76 -43.60 -0.99
N GLY A 805 15.63 -44.68 -1.77
CA GLY A 805 14.44 -45.54 -1.75
C GLY A 805 13.20 -44.96 -2.46
N PHE A 806 13.31 -43.85 -3.19
CA PHE A 806 12.28 -43.39 -4.10
C PHE A 806 12.36 -44.22 -5.39
N ASN A 807 11.27 -44.90 -5.75
CA ASN A 807 11.19 -45.75 -6.93
C ASN A 807 10.48 -45.01 -8.06
N LEU A 808 11.23 -44.65 -9.10
CA LEU A 808 10.72 -43.86 -10.22
C LEU A 808 9.52 -44.52 -10.93
N GLU A 809 9.45 -45.84 -11.01
CA GLU A 809 8.33 -46.54 -11.68
C GLU A 809 7.05 -46.55 -10.82
N LEU A 810 7.19 -46.58 -9.50
CA LEU A 810 6.05 -46.72 -8.58
C LEU A 810 5.58 -45.39 -7.99
N ASP A 811 6.51 -44.48 -7.73
CA ASP A 811 6.30 -43.26 -6.96
C ASP A 811 6.16 -42.02 -7.87
N SER A 812 6.28 -42.17 -9.19
CA SER A 812 6.10 -41.08 -10.16
C SER A 812 5.01 -41.40 -11.19
N ASP A 813 4.46 -40.35 -11.81
CA ASP A 813 3.45 -40.47 -12.87
C ASP A 813 4.08 -40.56 -14.27
N ASP A 814 5.12 -39.74 -14.52
CA ASP A 814 5.75 -39.58 -15.84
C ASP A 814 7.27 -39.76 -15.81
N ALA A 815 7.78 -40.53 -14.85
CA ALA A 815 9.21 -40.69 -14.58
C ALA A 815 9.93 -39.39 -14.15
N LEU A 816 9.18 -38.41 -13.66
CA LEU A 816 9.72 -37.14 -13.16
C LEU A 816 8.89 -36.59 -11.99
N HIS A 817 7.58 -36.45 -12.18
CA HIS A 817 6.68 -35.87 -11.20
C HIS A 817 6.13 -36.95 -10.27
N PRO A 818 6.14 -36.74 -8.95
CA PRO A 818 5.53 -37.68 -8.02
C PRO A 818 4.05 -37.90 -8.33
N ASN A 819 3.61 -39.14 -8.19
CA ASN A 819 2.19 -39.45 -8.07
C ASN A 819 1.78 -39.39 -6.59
N ASP A 820 0.54 -39.80 -6.27
CA ASP A 820 0.02 -39.76 -4.90
C ASP A 820 0.91 -40.48 -3.87
N LEU A 821 1.50 -41.62 -4.24
CA LEU A 821 2.37 -42.41 -3.36
C LEU A 821 3.70 -41.68 -3.12
N GLY A 822 4.30 -41.16 -4.19
CA GLY A 822 5.54 -40.38 -4.10
C GLY A 822 5.36 -39.09 -3.29
N ASP A 823 4.24 -38.38 -3.47
CA ASP A 823 3.92 -37.18 -2.71
C ASP A 823 3.77 -37.46 -1.22
N ARG A 824 3.11 -38.57 -0.83
CA ARG A 824 3.01 -39.00 0.58
C ARG A 824 4.37 -39.36 1.15
N LEU A 825 5.19 -40.10 0.40
CA LEU A 825 6.55 -40.46 0.81
C LEU A 825 7.41 -39.22 1.04
N MET A 826 7.33 -38.23 0.14
CA MET A 826 8.03 -36.96 0.28
C MET A 826 7.54 -36.17 1.49
N ALA A 827 6.22 -36.13 1.72
CA ALA A 827 5.62 -35.45 2.86
C ALA A 827 6.03 -36.09 4.20
N ASP A 828 6.10 -37.41 4.29
CA ASP A 828 6.59 -38.13 5.48
C ASP A 828 8.03 -37.72 5.82
N ARG A 829 8.89 -37.64 4.81
CA ARG A 829 10.30 -37.26 4.96
C ARG A 829 10.47 -35.80 5.34
N TRP A 830 9.67 -34.90 4.74
CA TRP A 830 9.61 -33.50 5.16
C TRP A 830 9.19 -33.37 6.61
N TYR A 831 8.07 -34.00 6.98
CA TYR A 831 7.50 -33.93 8.33
C TYR A 831 8.49 -34.43 9.38
N ALA A 832 9.18 -35.55 9.13
CA ALA A 832 10.14 -36.13 10.07
C ALA A 832 11.30 -35.17 10.43
N GLN A 833 11.72 -34.30 9.51
CA GLN A 833 12.78 -33.32 9.76
C GLN A 833 12.24 -31.96 10.21
N LEU A 834 11.03 -31.60 9.77
CA LEU A 834 10.41 -30.32 10.05
C LEU A 834 9.80 -30.26 11.45
N ALA A 835 9.06 -31.29 11.89
CA ALA A 835 8.35 -31.25 13.18
C ALA A 835 9.26 -30.91 14.38
N PRO A 836 10.49 -31.46 14.51
CA PRO A 836 11.41 -31.09 15.59
C PRO A 836 11.90 -29.64 15.56
N LEU A 837 11.74 -28.92 14.44
CA LEU A 837 12.08 -27.50 14.33
C LEU A 837 10.94 -26.57 14.79
N LEU A 838 9.71 -27.09 14.85
CA LEU A 838 8.50 -26.32 15.13
C LEU A 838 8.06 -26.43 16.60
N GLY A 839 8.54 -27.45 17.33
CA GLY A 839 8.23 -27.72 18.73
C GLY A 839 9.19 -27.13 19.75
#